data_AF-A0A7Z9UHQ0-F1
#
_entry.id   AF-A0A7Z9UHQ0-F1
#
_cell.length_a   1.000
_cell.length_b   1.000
_cell.length_c   1.000
_cell.angle_alpha   90.00
_cell.angle_beta   90.00
_cell.angle_gamma   90.00
#
_symmetry.space_group_name_H-M   'P 1'
#
loop_
_entity.id
_entity.type
_entity.pdbx_description
1 polymer ?
#
loop_
_entity_poly.entity_id
_entity_poly.type
_entity_poly.pdbx_seq_one_letter_code
_entity_poly.pdbx_strand_id
1 'polypeptide(L)'
;MCTKHKSIILLFTMIVSMVGAAPIARVIKSEGNVLIKRMGKSTFTIPGKPGLGINNGDAIKVGEKGFAVAIFIDDKSVIKIREKTQFEFIESTNSRTLDVEQGTIFFDIKKEGRTKTFRVETPVSVASVKGTEFAVVSSPAGIDQVFCASGQLDVQNLISGQSVVIGPGQKAISNAMGNLMELPFTPDDYPADPEGVQPEIQTEPEPEPEPEAEQPQQQQRQETQEEPDEEPDEEPEAEEGEGQEQTESDDAPSESQPSKPEPKKPFGMGLGVGSVTIDGVLYNQIALRPEINFGKLGIGLDLVFYVDNKGNIKEDEWDFKSDPGRIFDKILFLRWGAESDPFWVKFGSLENVTFGYGGILSGYSNMMEFPTVRRIGLNTGVNIAGIGGQLFMSNMKDFNRGGTLLGLRGTYKVSDSFPLTVGLNFITDMNQFSGLKDIDDDSYPDIFDDFPSDANYYNDTDGDGVPDIHPGVEAPVEGWDIDADGDNIYDEDDDELVLKGVPFSLGNNKSSVTGLAFDVGYPLLKGKVFSLDVYTEFNFLNFPEVGAPDSLFYRPNYSGKSFSVPGLRASLFNFLQLSYEFRIKNGYFVPQFFDQSYDINRVVPEYIDGSAIVKTKDMTLFADSSMNEGLVGHFGSISADAFGFGSLYGSYTNMTSDTDTVNSFVAALTLNAERIPKLSEATAFYQRTNDKNPFDFANPSVNTVMGYRLGYELGKGISVIWDYRQFYRYTGALNDDGTGKLEPVVQTTIETSFNF
;
A
#
# COMPACT_ATOMS: atom_id res chain seq x y z
N MET A 1 -53.42 23.59 -4.67
CA MET A 1 -53.03 22.26 -4.19
C MET A 1 -51.67 22.40 -3.53
N CYS A 2 -51.68 22.57 -2.20
CA CYS A 2 -50.50 22.62 -1.34
C CYS A 2 -50.10 21.20 -0.91
N THR A 3 -48.88 21.11 -0.37
CA THR A 3 -48.31 20.03 0.47
C THR A 3 -47.87 18.73 -0.22
N LYS A 4 -46.56 18.61 -0.51
CA LYS A 4 -45.82 17.33 -0.54
C LYS A 4 -44.28 17.48 -0.47
N HIS A 5 -43.73 18.36 0.39
CA HIS A 5 -42.27 18.57 0.51
C HIS A 5 -41.74 18.52 1.96
N LYS A 6 -42.40 17.81 2.88
CA LYS A 6 -41.97 17.73 4.29
C LYS A 6 -41.47 16.35 4.76
N SER A 7 -41.37 15.36 3.88
CA SER A 7 -41.03 13.98 4.29
C SER A 7 -39.56 13.57 4.04
N ILE A 8 -38.70 14.45 3.53
CA ILE A 8 -37.30 14.12 3.22
C ILE A 8 -36.31 14.62 4.29
N ILE A 9 -36.73 15.51 5.20
CA ILE A 9 -35.84 16.10 6.22
C ILE A 9 -35.86 15.31 7.56
N LEU A 10 -36.80 14.36 7.74
CA LEU A 10 -36.93 13.61 9.00
C LEU A 10 -36.21 12.25 9.02
N LEU A 11 -35.53 11.86 7.92
CA LEU A 11 -34.78 10.60 7.85
C LEU A 11 -33.26 10.79 8.09
N PHE A 12 -32.79 12.04 8.23
CA PHE A 12 -31.37 12.35 8.45
C PHE A 12 -31.00 12.65 9.91
N THR A 13 -31.93 12.48 10.86
CA THR A 13 -31.74 12.87 12.28
C THR A 13 -31.84 11.71 13.28
N MET A 14 -31.75 10.45 12.84
CA MET A 14 -31.89 9.29 13.74
C MET A 14 -30.80 8.21 13.54
N ILE A 15 -29.52 8.60 13.52
CA ILE A 15 -28.39 7.71 13.86
C ILE A 15 -27.34 8.50 14.65
N VAL A 16 -27.66 8.86 15.90
CA VAL A 16 -26.65 9.07 16.95
C VAL A 16 -27.19 8.40 18.20
N SER A 17 -27.30 7.08 18.14
CA SER A 17 -27.37 6.28 19.35
C SER A 17 -25.95 6.24 19.90
N MET A 18 -25.64 7.10 20.88
CA MET A 18 -24.46 6.92 21.71
C MET A 18 -24.58 5.58 22.42
N VAL A 19 -23.96 4.55 21.84
CA VAL A 19 -23.63 3.32 22.56
C VAL A 19 -22.52 3.72 23.52
N GLY A 20 -22.88 4.10 24.74
CA GLY A 20 -21.92 4.22 25.83
C GLY A 20 -21.38 2.82 26.13
N ALA A 21 -20.11 2.57 25.83
CA ALA A 21 -19.44 1.33 26.22
C ALA A 21 -19.51 1.16 27.75
N ALA A 22 -19.75 -0.08 28.21
CA ALA A 22 -19.72 -0.39 29.62
C ALA A 22 -18.31 -0.16 30.19
N PRO A 23 -18.18 0.36 31.43
CA PRO A 23 -16.87 0.56 32.04
C PRO A 23 -16.15 -0.78 32.25
N ILE A 24 -14.84 -0.80 32.04
CA ILE A 24 -13.94 -1.96 32.24
C ILE A 24 -13.28 -1.93 33.62
N ALA A 25 -13.07 -0.73 34.17
CA ALA A 25 -12.50 -0.52 35.50
C ALA A 25 -13.25 0.60 36.24
N ARG A 26 -12.99 0.74 37.53
CA ARG A 26 -13.49 1.84 38.35
C ARG A 26 -12.37 2.41 39.22
N VAL A 27 -12.34 3.74 39.33
CA VAL A 27 -11.50 4.40 40.34
C VAL A 27 -12.10 4.11 41.71
N ILE A 28 -11.32 3.52 42.62
CA ILE A 28 -11.76 3.24 44.00
C ILE A 28 -11.20 4.25 44.99
N LYS A 29 -10.05 4.86 44.68
CA LYS A 29 -9.42 5.89 45.50
C LYS A 29 -8.70 6.88 44.59
N SER A 30 -8.75 8.16 44.93
CA SER A 30 -8.02 9.21 44.24
C SER A 30 -7.74 10.36 45.20
N GLU A 31 -6.51 10.84 45.17
CA GLU A 31 -6.02 11.99 45.94
C GLU A 31 -5.12 12.86 45.06
N GLY A 32 -5.15 14.17 45.28
CA GLY A 32 -4.41 15.14 44.46
C GLY A 32 -4.99 15.34 43.05
N ASN A 33 -4.13 15.69 42.09
CA ASN A 33 -4.54 15.98 40.72
C ASN A 33 -4.59 14.69 39.88
N VAL A 34 -5.76 14.06 39.79
CA VAL A 34 -6.01 12.89 38.94
C VAL A 34 -7.02 13.27 37.86
N LEU A 35 -6.59 13.21 36.60
CA LEU A 35 -7.41 13.56 35.45
C LEU A 35 -7.52 12.38 34.49
N ILE A 36 -8.68 12.28 33.84
CA ILE A 36 -9.01 11.27 32.84
C ILE A 36 -9.25 11.95 31.50
N LYS A 37 -8.70 11.37 30.44
CA LYS A 37 -8.93 11.70 29.03
C LYS A 37 -9.80 10.57 28.46
N ARG A 38 -10.98 10.88 27.91
CA ARG A 38 -11.81 9.88 27.24
C ARG A 38 -11.24 9.52 25.87
N MET A 39 -11.49 8.29 25.44
CA MET A 39 -11.19 7.84 24.08
C MET A 39 -11.70 8.87 23.04
N GLY A 40 -10.82 9.27 22.11
CA GLY A 40 -11.13 10.26 21.06
C GLY A 40 -11.14 11.73 21.49
N LYS A 41 -10.74 12.05 22.73
CA LYS A 41 -10.51 13.43 23.19
C LYS A 41 -9.01 13.72 23.31
N SER A 42 -8.61 14.96 23.04
CA SER A 42 -7.20 15.38 23.07
C SER A 42 -6.71 15.87 24.44
N THR A 43 -7.61 16.11 25.41
CA THR A 43 -7.27 16.78 26.68
C THR A 43 -7.79 16.04 27.91
N PHE A 44 -6.96 15.93 28.94
CA PHE A 44 -7.31 15.43 30.27
C PHE A 44 -8.19 16.43 31.02
N THR A 45 -9.50 16.18 31.04
CA THR A 45 -10.49 17.17 31.53
C THR A 45 -11.41 16.61 32.61
N ILE A 46 -11.46 15.29 32.79
CA ILE A 46 -12.40 14.66 33.72
C ILE A 46 -11.70 14.36 35.04
N PRO A 47 -12.17 14.90 36.18
CA PRO A 47 -11.60 14.56 37.48
C PRO A 47 -11.81 13.08 37.83
N GLY A 48 -10.73 12.35 38.14
CA GLY A 48 -10.73 10.92 38.47
C GLY A 48 -11.26 10.61 39.87
N LYS A 49 -12.54 10.92 40.16
CA LYS A 49 -13.12 10.73 41.49
C LYS A 49 -13.44 9.25 41.81
N PRO A 50 -13.41 8.84 43.09
CA PRO A 50 -13.88 7.51 43.49
C PRO A 50 -15.28 7.19 42.97
N GLY A 51 -15.47 5.97 42.47
CA GLY A 51 -16.69 5.47 41.83
C GLY A 51 -16.78 5.72 40.32
N LEU A 52 -15.93 6.58 39.74
CA LEU A 52 -15.95 6.88 38.31
C LEU A 52 -15.58 5.65 37.48
N GLY A 53 -16.40 5.35 36.48
CA GLY A 53 -16.17 4.29 35.51
C GLY A 53 -15.13 4.68 34.45
N ILE A 54 -14.17 3.80 34.25
CA ILE A 54 -13.11 3.86 33.24
C ILE A 54 -13.55 2.97 32.08
N ASN A 55 -13.61 3.53 30.89
CA ASN A 55 -13.95 2.81 29.67
C ASN A 55 -12.68 2.37 28.95
N ASN A 56 -12.82 1.46 27.99
CA ASN A 56 -11.73 1.11 27.08
C ASN A 56 -11.26 2.36 26.30
N GLY A 57 -9.95 2.56 26.18
CA GLY A 57 -9.30 3.73 25.56
C GLY A 57 -9.31 5.01 26.40
N ASP A 58 -9.73 4.94 27.67
CA ASP A 58 -9.54 6.08 28.57
C ASP A 58 -8.07 6.11 29.04
N ALA A 59 -7.50 7.31 29.15
CA ALA A 59 -6.18 7.52 29.73
C ALA A 59 -6.28 8.24 31.08
N ILE A 60 -5.39 7.92 32.01
CA ILE A 60 -5.29 8.56 33.33
C ILE A 60 -3.95 9.28 33.44
N LYS A 61 -3.99 10.50 33.98
CA LYS A 61 -2.83 11.29 34.35
C LYS A 61 -2.89 11.67 35.82
N VAL A 62 -1.84 11.31 36.55
CA VAL A 62 -1.65 11.67 37.96
C VAL A 62 -0.55 12.72 38.05
N GLY A 63 -0.88 13.91 38.57
CA GLY A 63 0.04 15.03 38.71
C GLY A 63 1.11 14.81 39.78
N GLU A 64 1.90 15.85 40.06
CA GLU A 64 3.12 15.78 40.90
C GLU A 64 2.94 15.43 42.37
N LYS A 65 1.71 15.50 42.91
CA LYS A 65 1.37 15.18 44.31
C LYS A 65 0.04 14.43 44.37
N GLY A 66 -0.09 13.40 43.54
CA GLY A 66 -1.34 12.67 43.35
C GLY A 66 -1.15 11.16 43.46
N PHE A 67 -2.26 10.49 43.74
CA PHE A 67 -2.34 9.04 43.79
C PHE A 67 -3.72 8.57 43.32
N ALA A 68 -3.78 7.44 42.62
CA ALA A 68 -5.04 6.81 42.25
C ALA A 68 -4.98 5.29 42.40
N VAL A 69 -6.12 4.68 42.71
CA VAL A 69 -6.30 3.24 42.68
C VAL A 69 -7.49 2.92 41.78
N ALA A 70 -7.30 2.00 40.86
CA ALA A 70 -8.37 1.47 40.02
C ALA A 70 -8.49 -0.04 40.19
N ILE A 71 -9.74 -0.52 40.13
CA ILE A 71 -10.06 -1.95 40.15
C ILE A 71 -10.76 -2.33 38.85
N PHE A 72 -10.33 -3.43 38.24
CA PHE A 72 -11.00 -4.02 37.10
C PHE A 72 -12.30 -4.70 37.53
N ILE A 73 -13.35 -4.55 36.71
CA ILE A 73 -14.70 -4.98 37.12
C ILE A 73 -14.85 -6.50 37.05
N ASP A 74 -14.21 -7.15 36.10
CA ASP A 74 -14.33 -8.58 35.80
C ASP A 74 -13.52 -9.47 36.75
N ASP A 75 -12.20 -9.31 36.78
CA ASP A 75 -11.26 -10.18 37.50
C ASP A 75 -10.85 -9.64 38.88
N LYS A 76 -11.32 -8.43 39.23
CA LYS A 76 -10.98 -7.72 40.48
C LYS A 76 -9.48 -7.45 40.64
N SER A 77 -8.71 -7.50 39.57
CA SER A 77 -7.31 -7.06 39.57
C SER A 77 -7.23 -5.57 39.95
N VAL A 78 -6.21 -5.21 40.72
CA VAL A 78 -6.05 -3.85 41.27
C VAL A 78 -4.77 -3.23 40.71
N ILE A 79 -4.85 -1.95 40.36
CA ILE A 79 -3.68 -1.14 40.02
C ILE A 79 -3.60 0.09 40.93
N LYS A 80 -2.39 0.39 41.40
CA LYS A 80 -2.07 1.58 42.20
C LYS A 80 -1.12 2.47 41.41
N ILE A 81 -1.46 3.74 41.25
CA ILE A 81 -0.85 4.65 40.29
C ILE A 81 -0.24 5.84 41.04
N ARG A 82 1.09 6.00 40.99
CA ARG A 82 1.79 7.12 41.65
C ARG A 82 1.69 8.44 40.88
N GLU A 83 2.19 9.49 41.52
CA GLU A 83 2.43 10.79 40.92
C GLU A 83 3.31 10.72 39.67
N LYS A 84 3.15 11.70 38.78
CA LYS A 84 3.87 11.81 37.50
C LYS A 84 3.64 10.64 36.52
N THR A 85 2.58 9.87 36.75
CA THR A 85 2.21 8.74 35.90
C THR A 85 1.15 9.11 34.87
N GLN A 86 1.36 8.68 33.62
CA GLN A 86 0.39 8.78 32.54
C GLN A 86 0.34 7.44 31.80
N PHE A 87 -0.88 6.92 31.60
CA PHE A 87 -1.09 5.66 30.91
C PHE A 87 -2.51 5.55 30.32
N GLU A 88 -2.71 4.62 29.40
CA GLU A 88 -3.98 4.34 28.72
C GLU A 88 -4.43 2.88 28.93
N PHE A 89 -5.74 2.68 29.06
CA PHE A 89 -6.34 1.35 29.12
C PHE A 89 -6.70 0.86 27.73
N ILE A 90 -6.11 -0.24 27.28
CA ILE A 90 -6.40 -0.86 25.99
C ILE A 90 -6.87 -2.29 26.22
N GLU A 91 -8.15 -2.55 25.98
CA GLU A 91 -8.77 -3.86 26.22
C GLU A 91 -9.42 -4.41 24.94
N SER A 92 -9.16 -5.69 24.67
CA SER A 92 -9.75 -6.46 23.58
C SER A 92 -10.56 -7.64 24.13
N THR A 93 -11.09 -8.50 23.25
CA THR A 93 -11.79 -9.73 23.66
C THR A 93 -10.86 -10.69 24.42
N ASN A 94 -9.57 -10.73 24.07
CA ASN A 94 -8.62 -11.74 24.56
C ASN A 94 -7.45 -11.15 25.38
N SER A 95 -7.25 -9.83 25.36
CA SER A 95 -6.13 -9.18 26.03
C SER A 95 -6.54 -7.89 26.75
N ARG A 96 -5.79 -7.55 27.79
CA ARG A 96 -5.84 -6.30 28.52
C ARG A 96 -4.42 -5.75 28.62
N THR A 97 -4.21 -4.58 28.05
CA THR A 97 -2.93 -3.87 28.03
C THR A 97 -3.08 -2.55 28.78
N LEU A 98 -2.16 -2.25 29.69
CA LEU A 98 -1.93 -0.87 30.11
C LEU A 98 -0.73 -0.32 29.36
N ASP A 99 -0.97 0.70 28.54
CA ASP A 99 0.05 1.42 27.80
C ASP A 99 0.55 2.59 28.65
N VAL A 100 1.73 2.43 29.25
CA VAL A 100 2.32 3.34 30.22
C VAL A 100 3.31 4.25 29.51
N GLU A 101 2.95 5.51 29.32
CA GLU A 101 3.84 6.50 28.71
C GLU A 101 5.02 6.84 29.63
N GLN A 102 4.74 7.01 30.93
CA GLN A 102 5.73 7.30 31.96
C GLN A 102 5.14 7.11 33.37
N GLY A 103 6.01 6.94 34.36
CA GLY A 103 5.70 6.95 35.79
C GLY A 103 5.80 5.58 36.45
N THR A 104 5.08 5.41 37.56
CA THR A 104 5.13 4.18 38.38
C THR A 104 3.73 3.65 38.66
N ILE A 105 3.54 2.36 38.36
CA ILE A 105 2.29 1.63 38.61
C ILE A 105 2.61 0.30 39.31
N PHE A 106 1.85 -0.02 40.35
CA PHE A 106 1.85 -1.32 41.02
C PHE A 106 0.64 -2.12 40.60
N PHE A 107 0.84 -3.43 40.45
CA PHE A 107 -0.15 -4.34 39.90
C PHE A 107 -0.32 -5.54 40.83
N ASP A 108 -1.57 -5.79 41.22
CA ASP A 108 -2.00 -7.04 41.86
C ASP A 108 -3.00 -7.73 40.91
N ILE A 109 -2.47 -8.64 40.08
CA ILE A 109 -3.23 -9.30 39.01
C ILE A 109 -3.70 -10.69 39.45
N LYS A 110 -5.02 -10.87 39.56
CA LYS A 110 -5.62 -12.12 40.01
C LYS A 110 -5.62 -13.19 38.91
N LYS A 111 -5.37 -14.45 39.31
CA LYS A 111 -5.49 -15.62 38.42
C LYS A 111 -6.94 -16.08 38.26
N GLU A 112 -7.70 -16.04 39.35
CA GLU A 112 -9.09 -16.49 39.38
C GLU A 112 -10.02 -15.52 38.64
N GLY A 113 -10.91 -16.04 37.79
CA GLY A 113 -11.85 -15.23 37.01
C GLY A 113 -11.25 -14.54 35.77
N ARG A 114 -9.94 -14.69 35.52
CA ARG A 114 -9.26 -14.07 34.38
C ARG A 114 -9.52 -14.82 33.07
N THR A 115 -10.10 -14.12 32.09
CA THR A 115 -10.34 -14.65 30.73
C THR A 115 -9.40 -14.06 29.68
N LYS A 116 -8.62 -13.03 30.05
CA LYS A 116 -7.76 -12.26 29.13
C LYS A 116 -6.29 -12.35 29.53
N THR A 117 -5.40 -12.28 28.55
CA THR A 117 -3.97 -12.03 28.84
C THR A 117 -3.80 -10.62 29.39
N PHE A 118 -2.90 -10.43 30.35
CA PHE A 118 -2.63 -9.12 30.93
C PHE A 118 -1.22 -8.69 30.52
N ARG A 119 -1.09 -7.46 30.02
CA ARG A 119 0.16 -6.88 29.53
C ARG A 119 0.34 -5.47 30.07
N VAL A 120 1.58 -5.10 30.30
CA VAL A 120 1.99 -3.72 30.53
C VAL A 120 2.98 -3.36 29.45
N GLU A 121 2.67 -2.34 28.67
CA GLU A 121 3.49 -1.85 27.58
C GLU A 121 4.02 -0.47 27.95
N THR A 122 5.26 -0.20 27.58
CA THR A 122 5.96 1.08 27.74
C THR A 122 6.60 1.43 26.40
N PRO A 123 7.19 2.63 26.23
CA PRO A 123 7.82 3.00 24.95
C PRO A 123 8.90 2.03 24.46
N VAL A 124 9.57 1.30 25.36
CA VAL A 124 10.70 0.42 25.02
C VAL A 124 10.53 -1.04 25.48
N SER A 125 9.46 -1.39 26.20
CA SER A 125 9.29 -2.74 26.76
C SER A 125 7.85 -3.23 26.77
N VAL A 126 7.68 -4.55 26.81
CA VAL A 126 6.40 -5.19 27.13
C VAL A 126 6.60 -6.27 28.19
N ALA A 127 5.80 -6.20 29.26
CA ALA A 127 5.73 -7.23 30.30
C ALA A 127 4.43 -8.03 30.16
N SER A 128 4.55 -9.32 29.87
CA SER A 128 3.43 -10.27 29.81
C SER A 128 3.24 -10.96 31.16
N VAL A 129 2.02 -10.87 31.71
CA VAL A 129 1.73 -11.21 33.11
C VAL A 129 0.91 -12.50 33.21
N LYS A 130 1.33 -13.42 34.09
CA LYS A 130 0.60 -14.67 34.40
C LYS A 130 0.27 -14.80 35.89
N GLY A 131 -0.44 -13.80 36.42
CA GLY A 131 -0.98 -13.77 37.78
C GLY A 131 0.11 -13.51 38.83
N THR A 132 0.42 -12.23 39.02
CA THR A 132 1.68 -11.76 39.56
C THR A 132 1.43 -10.47 40.35
N GLU A 133 2.14 -10.28 41.45
CA GLU A 133 2.29 -8.97 42.10
C GLU A 133 3.61 -8.33 41.63
N PHE A 134 3.54 -7.15 41.02
CA PHE A 134 4.70 -6.52 40.40
C PHE A 134 4.57 -5.00 40.27
N ALA A 135 5.68 -4.32 40.00
CA ALA A 135 5.72 -2.89 39.74
C ALA A 135 6.43 -2.59 38.43
N VAL A 136 5.95 -1.57 37.71
CA VAL A 136 6.61 -1.02 36.51
C VAL A 136 6.94 0.44 36.75
N VAL A 137 8.20 0.79 36.52
CA VAL A 137 8.71 2.16 36.55
C VAL A 137 9.21 2.49 35.14
N SER A 138 8.57 3.45 34.47
CA SER A 138 9.01 3.94 33.16
C SER A 138 9.42 5.40 33.26
N SER A 139 10.66 5.69 32.85
CA SER A 139 11.20 7.04 32.87
C SER A 139 11.05 7.72 31.51
N PRO A 140 10.86 9.06 31.46
CA PRO A 140 10.87 9.81 30.20
C PRO A 140 12.18 9.70 29.40
N ALA A 141 13.27 9.26 30.03
CA ALA A 141 14.55 8.98 29.40
C ALA A 141 14.58 7.63 28.65
N GLY A 142 13.47 6.89 28.62
CA GLY A 142 13.37 5.60 27.93
C GLY A 142 14.09 4.46 28.66
N ILE A 143 14.14 4.53 30.00
CA ILE A 143 14.60 3.43 30.86
C ILE A 143 13.39 2.90 31.63
N ASP A 144 13.13 1.61 31.49
CA ASP A 144 12.09 0.88 32.19
C ASP A 144 12.69 -0.09 33.20
N GLN A 145 12.05 -0.20 34.36
CA GLN A 145 12.35 -1.20 35.38
C GLN A 145 11.06 -1.95 35.73
N VAL A 146 11.11 -3.28 35.61
CA VAL A 146 10.00 -4.18 35.96
C VAL A 146 10.43 -5.03 37.14
N PHE A 147 9.74 -4.91 38.28
CA PHE A 147 10.04 -5.62 39.52
C PHE A 147 9.01 -6.71 39.79
N CYS A 148 9.43 -7.96 39.91
CA CYS A 148 8.52 -9.08 40.20
C CYS A 148 8.56 -9.45 41.70
N ALA A 149 7.44 -9.28 42.40
CA ALA A 149 7.34 -9.61 43.84
C ALA A 149 6.79 -11.02 44.10
N SER A 150 5.84 -11.48 43.28
CA SER A 150 5.33 -12.86 43.32
C SER A 150 4.87 -13.31 41.94
N GLY A 151 5.02 -14.60 41.59
CA GLY A 151 4.64 -15.11 40.28
C GLY A 151 5.77 -15.01 39.24
N GLN A 152 5.41 -14.81 37.97
CA GLN A 152 6.38 -14.79 36.86
C GLN A 152 5.94 -13.78 35.79
N LEU A 153 6.92 -13.10 35.20
CA LEU A 153 6.74 -12.13 34.11
C LEU A 153 7.69 -12.47 32.96
N ASP A 154 7.20 -12.33 31.73
CA ASP A 154 8.04 -12.34 30.53
C ASP A 154 8.19 -10.89 30.04
N VAL A 155 9.41 -10.36 30.11
CA VAL A 155 9.74 -8.97 29.79
C VAL A 155 10.55 -8.94 28.50
N GLN A 156 10.02 -8.29 27.47
CA GLN A 156 10.67 -8.12 26.17
C GLN A 156 11.02 -6.65 25.93
N ASN A 157 12.22 -6.39 25.41
CA ASN A 157 12.60 -5.08 24.87
C ASN A 157 12.08 -4.96 23.42
N LEU A 158 11.34 -3.89 23.14
CA LEU A 158 10.68 -3.69 21.84
C LEU A 158 11.65 -3.21 20.73
N ILE A 159 12.84 -2.74 21.10
CA ILE A 159 13.85 -2.26 20.15
C ILE A 159 14.72 -3.42 19.65
N SER A 160 15.22 -4.27 20.56
CA SER A 160 16.09 -5.40 20.21
C SER A 160 15.36 -6.73 20.01
N GLY A 161 14.12 -6.85 20.49
CA GLY A 161 13.35 -8.10 20.50
C GLY A 161 13.79 -9.11 21.57
N GLN A 162 14.86 -8.84 22.32
CA GLN A 162 15.34 -9.68 23.42
C GLN A 162 14.28 -9.82 24.51
N SER A 163 14.18 -10.99 25.12
CA SER A 163 13.22 -11.28 26.20
C SER A 163 13.88 -11.98 27.37
N VAL A 164 13.43 -11.68 28.58
CA VAL A 164 13.87 -12.32 29.81
C VAL A 164 12.68 -12.64 30.70
N VAL A 165 12.72 -13.79 31.35
CA VAL A 165 11.66 -14.24 32.25
C VAL A 165 12.12 -14.00 33.68
N ILE A 166 11.41 -13.14 34.42
CA ILE A 166 11.74 -12.79 35.80
C ILE A 166 10.73 -13.38 36.80
N GLY A 167 11.25 -13.93 37.88
CA GLY A 167 10.51 -14.47 39.03
C GLY A 167 10.60 -13.58 40.28
N PRO A 168 10.10 -14.05 41.44
CA PRO A 168 10.08 -13.27 42.68
C PRO A 168 11.49 -12.82 43.10
N GLY A 169 11.64 -11.54 43.46
CA GLY A 169 12.92 -10.97 43.87
C GLY A 169 13.87 -10.59 42.72
N GLN A 170 13.40 -10.70 41.46
CA GLN A 170 14.15 -10.32 40.27
C GLN A 170 13.51 -9.12 39.57
N LYS A 171 14.35 -8.27 38.97
CA LYS A 171 13.93 -7.13 38.15
C LYS A 171 14.56 -7.18 36.77
N ALA A 172 13.83 -6.70 35.78
CA ALA A 172 14.35 -6.46 34.44
C ALA A 172 14.56 -4.96 34.22
N ILE A 173 15.72 -4.57 33.69
CA ILE A 173 16.04 -3.21 33.25
C ILE A 173 16.14 -3.21 31.73
N SER A 174 15.29 -2.40 31.09
CA SER A 174 15.17 -2.30 29.64
C SER A 174 15.33 -0.85 29.20
N ASN A 175 16.03 -0.59 28.09
CA ASN A 175 16.25 0.79 27.64
C ASN A 175 16.08 1.01 26.12
N ALA A 176 16.04 2.29 25.73
CA ALA A 176 15.90 2.73 24.34
C ALA A 176 17.08 2.37 23.41
N MET A 177 18.22 1.91 23.95
CA MET A 177 19.35 1.42 23.17
C MET A 177 19.23 -0.07 22.82
N GLY A 178 18.14 -0.73 23.25
CA GLY A 178 17.90 -2.15 23.00
C GLY A 178 18.51 -3.09 24.03
N ASN A 179 19.08 -2.58 25.12
CA ASN A 179 19.66 -3.41 26.17
C ASN A 179 18.57 -3.93 27.12
N LEU A 180 18.64 -5.21 27.48
CA LEU A 180 17.78 -5.87 28.46
C LEU A 180 18.64 -6.67 29.45
N MET A 181 18.53 -6.36 30.73
CA MET A 181 19.28 -7.03 31.80
C MET A 181 18.36 -7.50 32.91
N GLU A 182 18.64 -8.69 33.45
CA GLU A 182 17.99 -9.23 34.65
C GLU A 182 18.94 -9.08 35.85
N LEU A 183 18.41 -8.57 36.96
CA LEU A 183 19.14 -8.36 38.21
C LEU A 183 18.28 -8.79 39.41
N PRO A 184 18.89 -9.35 40.47
CA PRO A 184 18.19 -9.47 41.75
C PRO A 184 17.92 -8.08 42.36
N PHE A 185 16.91 -7.97 43.21
CA PHE A 185 16.62 -6.76 43.98
C PHE A 185 16.27 -7.10 45.44
N THR A 186 16.54 -6.16 46.36
CA THR A 186 16.18 -6.26 47.77
C THR A 186 14.89 -5.48 48.06
N PRO A 187 14.16 -5.73 49.16
CA PRO A 187 12.95 -4.95 49.50
C PRO A 187 13.14 -3.42 49.48
N ASP A 188 14.35 -2.93 49.76
CA ASP A 188 14.69 -1.50 49.72
C ASP A 188 14.79 -0.94 48.28
N ASP A 189 15.05 -1.79 47.29
CA ASP A 189 15.07 -1.43 45.86
C ASP A 189 13.67 -1.34 45.24
N TYR A 190 12.67 -1.96 45.88
CA TYR A 190 11.30 -1.97 45.36
C TYR A 190 10.67 -0.58 45.52
N PRO A 191 9.98 -0.03 44.50
CA PRO A 191 9.40 1.31 44.60
C PRO A 191 8.44 1.42 45.79
N ALA A 192 8.52 2.52 46.55
CA ALA A 192 7.66 2.70 47.72
C ALA A 192 6.16 2.72 47.33
N ASP A 193 5.35 1.83 47.92
CA ASP A 193 3.91 1.82 47.69
C ASP A 193 3.28 3.12 48.26
N PRO A 194 2.43 3.81 47.49
CA PRO A 194 1.69 5.00 47.95
C PRO A 194 0.81 4.80 49.20
N GLU A 195 0.46 3.57 49.57
CA GLU A 195 -0.24 3.24 50.81
C GLU A 195 0.69 2.71 51.92
N GLY A 196 2.00 2.68 51.70
CA GLY A 196 3.00 2.26 52.68
C GLY A 196 3.07 0.74 52.93
N VAL A 197 2.48 -0.06 52.03
CA VAL A 197 2.52 -1.53 52.09
C VAL A 197 3.71 -2.02 51.27
N GLN A 198 4.69 -2.68 51.91
CA GLN A 198 5.75 -3.38 51.18
C GLN A 198 5.25 -4.78 50.78
N PRO A 199 5.50 -5.25 49.55
CA PRO A 199 5.08 -6.58 49.12
C PRO A 199 5.89 -7.66 49.86
N GLU A 200 5.23 -8.77 50.23
CA GLU A 200 5.92 -9.97 50.71
C GLU A 200 6.57 -10.70 49.53
N ILE A 201 7.91 -10.61 49.41
CA ILE A 201 8.66 -11.33 48.37
C ILE A 201 8.65 -12.82 48.71
N GLN A 202 8.07 -13.66 47.85
CA GLN A 202 8.08 -15.12 48.03
C GLN A 202 9.44 -15.70 47.64
N THR A 203 10.33 -15.92 48.61
CA THR A 203 11.58 -16.66 48.40
C THR A 203 11.36 -18.16 48.66
N GLU A 204 11.61 -19.02 47.66
CA GLU A 204 11.77 -20.46 47.91
C GLU A 204 13.09 -20.70 48.67
N PRO A 205 13.12 -21.59 49.68
CA PRO A 205 14.34 -21.91 50.41
C PRO A 205 15.34 -22.67 49.53
N GLU A 206 16.60 -22.23 49.53
CA GLU A 206 17.73 -22.97 48.91
C GLU A 206 17.82 -24.40 49.49
N PRO A 207 18.00 -25.44 48.65
CA PRO A 207 18.30 -26.77 49.15
C PRO A 207 19.76 -26.84 49.64
N GLU A 208 19.95 -27.44 50.81
CA GLU A 208 21.26 -27.78 51.39
C GLU A 208 22.09 -28.67 50.44
N PRO A 209 23.44 -28.58 50.46
CA PRO A 209 24.29 -29.36 49.59
C PRO A 209 24.47 -30.80 50.12
N GLU A 210 24.24 -31.80 49.27
CA GLU A 210 24.65 -33.20 49.49
C GLU A 210 25.78 -33.62 48.53
N PRO A 211 26.60 -34.64 48.89
CA PRO A 211 28.06 -34.64 48.68
C PRO A 211 28.56 -35.30 47.39
N GLU A 212 29.86 -35.06 47.13
CA GLU A 212 30.68 -35.54 46.00
C GLU A 212 30.53 -37.02 45.64
N ALA A 213 30.45 -37.30 44.34
CA ALA A 213 30.86 -38.57 43.73
C ALA A 213 31.51 -38.33 42.36
N GLU A 214 32.71 -38.88 42.19
CA GLU A 214 33.62 -38.70 41.05
C GLU A 214 33.20 -39.46 39.77
N GLN A 215 33.32 -38.75 38.63
CA GLN A 215 33.78 -39.11 37.26
C GLN A 215 33.43 -40.47 36.59
N PRO A 216 33.32 -40.48 35.23
CA PRO A 216 34.52 -40.71 34.41
C PRO A 216 34.82 -39.63 33.36
N GLN A 217 36.12 -39.38 33.17
CA GLN A 217 36.78 -38.53 32.17
C GLN A 217 36.56 -38.97 30.72
N GLN A 218 36.45 -37.99 29.81
CA GLN A 218 37.09 -38.09 28.49
C GLN A 218 37.70 -36.74 28.05
N GLN A 219 39.03 -36.71 28.19
CA GLN A 219 40.08 -36.08 27.37
C GLN A 219 40.01 -34.59 26.97
N GLN A 220 40.85 -33.83 27.66
CA GLN A 220 41.45 -32.56 27.22
C GLN A 220 42.23 -32.70 25.91
N ARG A 221 42.20 -31.62 25.12
CA ARG A 221 43.34 -31.17 24.33
C ARG A 221 43.54 -29.68 24.65
N GLN A 222 44.55 -29.38 25.47
CA GLN A 222 45.08 -28.03 25.70
C GLN A 222 46.04 -27.68 24.57
N GLU A 223 46.03 -26.42 24.13
CA GLU A 223 47.25 -25.66 23.86
C GLU A 223 47.00 -24.20 24.30
N THR A 224 48.09 -23.59 24.76
CA THR A 224 48.15 -22.47 25.71
C THR A 224 48.87 -21.29 25.07
N GLN A 225 48.40 -20.07 25.41
CA GLN A 225 49.09 -18.76 25.44
C GLN A 225 49.72 -18.16 24.18
N GLU A 226 49.39 -16.89 23.94
CA GLU A 226 50.37 -15.78 23.94
C GLU A 226 49.64 -14.44 24.15
N GLU A 227 49.99 -13.72 25.24
CA GLU A 227 49.91 -12.25 25.35
C GLU A 227 51.28 -11.69 24.98
N PRO A 228 51.37 -10.43 24.49
CA PRO A 228 51.89 -9.38 25.38
C PRO A 228 51.32 -7.95 25.21
N ASP A 229 51.10 -7.30 26.35
CA ASP A 229 51.43 -5.93 26.83
C ASP A 229 51.33 -4.65 25.94
N GLU A 230 50.63 -3.65 26.52
CA GLU A 230 50.89 -2.18 26.74
C GLU A 230 51.64 -1.35 25.66
N GLU A 231 51.29 -0.12 25.25
CA GLU A 231 50.89 1.13 25.96
C GLU A 231 50.38 2.23 24.91
N PRO A 232 50.17 3.55 25.19
CA PRO A 232 48.92 4.31 24.93
C PRO A 232 49.03 5.49 23.92
N ASP A 233 48.10 6.48 24.02
CA ASP A 233 48.00 7.82 23.38
C ASP A 233 46.94 7.92 22.26
N GLU A 234 46.07 8.94 22.13
CA GLU A 234 45.76 10.20 22.81
C GLU A 234 44.36 10.65 22.29
N GLU A 235 43.51 11.25 23.13
CA GLU A 235 42.33 12.02 22.71
C GLU A 235 42.73 13.41 22.18
N PRO A 236 41.87 14.09 21.41
CA PRO A 236 41.75 15.54 21.54
C PRO A 236 40.37 15.94 22.06
N GLU A 237 40.41 16.68 23.17
CA GLU A 237 39.33 17.42 23.80
C GLU A 237 38.75 18.53 22.91
N ALA A 238 37.52 18.90 23.26
CA ALA A 238 36.75 20.02 22.76
C ALA A 238 37.24 21.39 23.25
N GLU A 239 36.92 22.45 22.51
CA GLU A 239 36.83 23.81 23.07
C GLU A 239 35.38 24.31 23.04
N GLU A 240 34.98 24.80 24.21
CA GLU A 240 33.71 25.46 24.52
C GLU A 240 33.69 26.92 24.02
N GLY A 241 32.48 27.46 23.87
CA GLY A 241 32.24 28.90 23.76
C GLY A 241 30.84 29.26 24.22
N GLU A 242 30.71 29.69 25.47
CA GLU A 242 29.51 30.28 26.08
C GLU A 242 29.15 31.65 25.49
N GLY A 243 27.86 32.01 25.54
CA GLY A 243 27.37 33.37 25.30
C GLY A 243 25.87 33.52 25.56
N GLN A 244 25.53 34.21 26.65
CA GLN A 244 24.19 34.45 27.19
C GLN A 244 23.36 35.57 26.49
N GLU A 245 22.04 35.48 26.72
CA GLU A 245 21.03 36.53 26.97
C GLU A 245 20.28 37.29 25.83
N GLN A 246 18.98 36.92 25.74
CA GLN A 246 17.73 37.72 25.74
C GLN A 246 17.49 38.93 24.80
N THR A 247 16.33 38.92 24.15
CA THR A 247 15.40 40.07 24.08
C THR A 247 13.96 39.63 23.79
N GLU A 248 13.01 40.35 24.39
CA GLU A 248 11.56 40.12 24.44
C GLU A 248 10.78 40.58 23.19
N SER A 249 9.53 40.08 23.13
CA SER A 249 8.30 40.61 22.52
C SER A 249 8.14 40.67 21.00
N ASP A 250 7.16 39.90 20.48
CA ASP A 250 5.97 40.51 19.88
C ASP A 250 4.79 39.52 19.81
N ASP A 251 3.64 40.01 20.28
CA ASP A 251 2.31 39.37 20.30
C ASP A 251 1.62 39.65 18.95
N ALA A 252 1.37 38.61 18.14
CA ALA A 252 0.48 38.68 16.98
C ALA A 252 -0.14 37.29 16.72
N PRO A 253 -1.43 37.22 16.34
CA PRO A 253 -2.21 36.00 16.37
C PRO A 253 -1.71 35.02 15.30
N SER A 254 -1.31 33.83 15.77
CA SER A 254 -0.92 32.67 14.97
C SER A 254 -1.97 32.39 13.89
N GLU A 255 -1.65 32.77 12.65
CA GLU A 255 -2.30 32.23 11.46
C GLU A 255 -2.09 30.71 11.47
N SER A 256 -3.19 29.97 11.55
CA SER A 256 -3.19 28.52 11.34
C SER A 256 -2.74 28.24 9.90
N GLN A 257 -1.44 27.97 9.75
CA GLN A 257 -0.89 27.38 8.55
C GLN A 257 -1.53 26.00 8.34
N PRO A 258 -1.90 25.63 7.10
CA PRO A 258 -2.25 24.24 6.79
C PRO A 258 -1.07 23.35 7.21
N SER A 259 -1.37 22.27 7.93
CA SER A 259 -0.39 21.32 8.46
C SER A 259 0.62 20.94 7.38
N LYS A 260 1.88 21.35 7.58
CA LYS A 260 3.01 20.91 6.77
C LYS A 260 3.04 19.37 6.81
N PRO A 261 3.21 18.66 5.68
CA PRO A 261 3.43 17.22 5.71
C PRO A 261 4.58 16.92 6.66
N GLU A 262 4.40 15.95 7.55
CA GLU A 262 5.47 15.54 8.45
C GLU A 262 6.71 15.13 7.63
N PRO A 263 7.92 15.49 8.09
CA PRO A 263 9.14 15.11 7.40
C PRO A 263 9.25 13.58 7.35
N LYS A 264 9.43 13.04 6.14
CA LYS A 264 9.62 11.60 5.94
C LYS A 264 10.86 11.14 6.70
N LYS A 265 10.75 10.00 7.39
CA LYS A 265 11.88 9.38 8.09
C LYS A 265 13.04 9.15 7.11
N PRO A 266 14.30 9.39 7.52
CA PRO A 266 15.46 9.24 6.65
C PRO A 266 15.69 7.78 6.21
N PHE A 267 15.25 6.83 7.04
CA PHE A 267 15.26 5.42 6.75
C PHE A 267 13.97 4.77 7.28
N GLY A 268 13.47 3.78 6.56
CA GLY A 268 12.45 2.84 7.02
C GLY A 268 12.76 1.46 6.45
N MET A 269 12.44 0.42 7.20
CA MET A 269 12.56 -0.96 6.72
C MET A 269 11.21 -1.66 6.84
N GLY A 270 10.66 -2.10 5.71
CA GLY A 270 9.55 -3.05 5.67
C GLY A 270 10.06 -4.48 5.57
N LEU A 271 9.55 -5.38 6.40
CA LEU A 271 9.67 -6.83 6.21
C LEU A 271 8.25 -7.39 6.03
N GLY A 272 8.01 -8.19 5.01
CA GLY A 272 6.74 -8.84 4.74
C GLY A 272 6.88 -10.35 4.77
N VAL A 273 6.04 -11.06 5.52
CA VAL A 273 5.96 -12.53 5.47
C VAL A 273 4.50 -12.92 5.27
N GLY A 274 4.22 -13.69 4.22
CA GLY A 274 2.83 -13.91 3.83
C GLY A 274 2.63 -14.92 2.72
N SER A 275 1.48 -14.85 2.07
CA SER A 275 1.17 -15.59 0.87
C SER A 275 0.62 -14.67 -0.23
N VAL A 276 0.89 -15.04 -1.47
CA VAL A 276 0.40 -14.35 -2.67
C VAL A 276 -0.02 -15.37 -3.72
N THR A 277 -1.05 -15.04 -4.48
CA THR A 277 -1.45 -15.82 -5.66
C THR A 277 -0.88 -15.15 -6.91
N ILE A 278 -0.03 -15.85 -7.64
CA ILE A 278 0.57 -15.41 -8.91
C ILE A 278 0.18 -16.44 -9.95
N ASP A 279 -0.50 -16.02 -11.02
CA ASP A 279 -0.97 -16.87 -12.12
C ASP A 279 -1.74 -18.13 -11.66
N GLY A 280 -2.57 -17.96 -10.63
CA GLY A 280 -3.37 -19.05 -10.04
C GLY A 280 -2.62 -19.99 -9.10
N VAL A 281 -1.31 -19.80 -8.93
CA VAL A 281 -0.46 -20.58 -8.01
C VAL A 281 -0.23 -19.81 -6.71
N LEU A 282 -0.40 -20.50 -5.58
CA LEU A 282 -0.16 -19.94 -4.25
C LEU A 282 1.33 -20.07 -3.88
N TYR A 283 1.95 -18.93 -3.58
CA TYR A 283 3.32 -18.84 -3.06
C TYR A 283 3.34 -18.30 -1.64
N ASN A 284 4.26 -18.79 -0.82
CA ASN A 284 4.68 -18.12 0.41
C ASN A 284 5.71 -17.04 0.05
N GLN A 285 5.58 -15.85 0.61
CA GLN A 285 6.47 -14.73 0.32
C GLN A 285 7.26 -14.27 1.54
N ILE A 286 8.51 -13.88 1.30
CA ILE A 286 9.36 -13.14 2.22
C ILE A 286 9.87 -11.91 1.47
N ALA A 287 9.50 -10.71 1.91
CA ALA A 287 9.78 -9.45 1.23
C ALA A 287 10.56 -8.48 2.13
N LEU A 288 11.63 -7.89 1.62
CA LEU A 288 12.37 -6.81 2.28
C LEU A 288 12.20 -5.52 1.46
N ARG A 289 11.71 -4.47 2.10
CA ARG A 289 11.33 -3.19 1.49
C ARG A 289 12.00 -2.01 2.21
N PRO A 290 13.32 -1.80 2.00
CA PRO A 290 13.98 -0.61 2.53
C PRO A 290 13.48 0.64 1.79
N GLU A 291 13.19 1.70 2.55
CA GLU A 291 12.97 3.05 2.05
C GLU A 291 14.04 3.99 2.63
N ILE A 292 14.77 4.67 1.75
CA ILE A 292 15.82 5.63 2.11
C ILE A 292 15.40 7.00 1.58
N ASN A 293 15.32 7.99 2.46
CA ASN A 293 15.02 9.38 2.10
C ASN A 293 16.20 10.28 2.50
N PHE A 294 16.82 10.94 1.51
CA PHE A 294 17.89 11.90 1.74
C PHE A 294 17.59 13.21 0.99
N GLY A 295 17.19 14.25 1.72
CA GLY A 295 16.78 15.52 1.13
C GLY A 295 15.60 15.34 0.18
N LYS A 296 15.80 15.63 -1.11
CA LYS A 296 14.79 15.44 -2.16
C LYS A 296 14.78 14.03 -2.76
N LEU A 297 15.84 13.25 -2.53
CA LEU A 297 15.99 11.89 -3.03
C LEU A 297 15.19 10.93 -2.16
N GLY A 298 14.38 10.08 -2.79
CA GLY A 298 13.74 8.93 -2.15
C GLY A 298 14.00 7.67 -2.96
N ILE A 299 14.38 6.60 -2.28
CA ILE A 299 14.66 5.28 -2.85
C ILE A 299 13.80 4.28 -2.11
N GLY A 300 12.98 3.53 -2.83
CA GLY A 300 12.24 2.38 -2.31
C GLY A 300 12.61 1.14 -3.10
N LEU A 301 12.96 0.06 -2.41
CA LEU A 301 13.20 -1.25 -3.02
C LEU A 301 12.10 -2.23 -2.63
N ASP A 302 11.92 -3.27 -3.43
CA ASP A 302 11.06 -4.40 -3.12
C ASP A 302 11.77 -5.71 -3.48
N LEU A 303 12.37 -6.32 -2.45
CA LEU A 303 13.21 -7.51 -2.55
C LEU A 303 12.42 -8.71 -2.04
N VAL A 304 11.68 -9.37 -2.92
CA VAL A 304 10.78 -10.48 -2.55
C VAL A 304 11.31 -11.83 -3.03
N PHE A 305 11.13 -12.84 -2.19
CA PHE A 305 11.33 -14.25 -2.51
C PHE A 305 10.00 -14.99 -2.40
N TYR A 306 9.66 -15.75 -3.43
CA TYR A 306 8.48 -16.61 -3.45
C TYR A 306 8.89 -18.07 -3.34
N VAL A 307 8.19 -18.82 -2.50
CA VAL A 307 8.40 -20.24 -2.26
C VAL A 307 7.09 -20.98 -2.53
N ASP A 308 7.11 -21.94 -3.45
CA ASP A 308 5.93 -22.73 -3.81
C ASP A 308 5.54 -23.74 -2.69
N ASN A 309 4.48 -24.51 -2.92
CA ASN A 309 4.02 -25.53 -1.97
C ASN A 309 4.94 -26.77 -1.85
N LYS A 310 5.92 -26.92 -2.75
CA LYS A 310 6.93 -27.99 -2.75
C LYS A 310 8.23 -27.53 -2.08
N GLY A 311 8.34 -26.25 -1.72
CA GLY A 311 9.54 -25.66 -1.13
C GLY A 311 10.56 -25.13 -2.14
N ASN A 312 10.22 -25.08 -3.43
CA ASN A 312 11.08 -24.50 -4.45
C ASN A 312 10.94 -22.98 -4.45
N ILE A 313 12.07 -22.29 -4.64
CA ILE A 313 12.07 -20.83 -4.84
C ILE A 313 11.66 -20.56 -6.29
N LYS A 314 10.90 -19.48 -6.49
CA LYS A 314 10.62 -18.94 -7.82
C LYS A 314 11.90 -18.33 -8.41
N GLU A 315 12.73 -19.22 -8.97
CA GLU A 315 13.99 -19.04 -9.70
C GLU A 315 14.08 -17.73 -10.49
N ASP A 316 13.12 -17.64 -11.39
CA ASP A 316 13.13 -16.69 -12.49
C ASP A 316 13.13 -15.25 -11.96
N GLU A 317 12.43 -14.94 -10.85
CA GLU A 317 12.41 -13.58 -10.26
C GLU A 317 13.81 -13.00 -9.96
N TRP A 318 14.81 -13.87 -9.79
CA TRP A 318 16.19 -13.49 -9.45
C TRP A 318 17.22 -13.92 -10.50
N ASP A 319 16.77 -14.40 -11.68
CA ASP A 319 17.66 -14.79 -12.76
C ASP A 319 18.17 -13.59 -13.57
N PHE A 320 19.19 -12.93 -13.03
CA PHE A 320 19.87 -11.82 -13.69
C PHE A 320 20.84 -12.25 -14.81
N LYS A 321 21.09 -13.56 -14.95
CA LYS A 321 22.00 -14.05 -15.99
C LYS A 321 21.27 -14.10 -17.32
N SER A 322 20.06 -14.67 -17.31
CA SER A 322 19.20 -14.77 -18.48
C SER A 322 18.51 -13.44 -18.78
N ASP A 323 18.05 -12.71 -17.75
CA ASP A 323 17.44 -11.38 -17.90
C ASP A 323 18.08 -10.35 -16.94
N PRO A 324 19.15 -9.66 -17.37
CA PRO A 324 19.77 -8.57 -16.60
C PRO A 324 18.80 -7.43 -16.25
N GLY A 325 17.72 -7.25 -17.00
CA GLY A 325 16.70 -6.23 -16.76
C GLY A 325 15.92 -6.43 -15.45
N ARG A 326 15.87 -7.66 -14.92
CA ARG A 326 15.21 -7.99 -13.63
C ARG A 326 15.79 -7.27 -12.44
N ILE A 327 16.98 -6.67 -12.55
CA ILE A 327 17.53 -5.82 -11.49
C ILE A 327 16.65 -4.59 -11.23
N PHE A 328 16.03 -4.04 -12.28
CA PHE A 328 15.18 -2.86 -12.15
C PHE A 328 13.84 -3.20 -11.50
N ASP A 329 13.38 -4.45 -11.59
CA ASP A 329 12.15 -4.93 -10.93
C ASP A 329 12.24 -4.92 -9.40
N LYS A 330 13.47 -4.82 -8.87
CA LYS A 330 13.76 -4.70 -7.44
C LYS A 330 13.65 -3.25 -6.94
N ILE A 331 13.50 -2.28 -7.86
CA ILE A 331 13.32 -0.87 -7.55
C ILE A 331 11.83 -0.56 -7.55
N LEU A 332 11.25 -0.37 -6.36
CA LEU A 332 9.86 0.06 -6.23
C LEU A 332 9.68 1.52 -6.68
N PHE A 333 10.59 2.40 -6.26
CA PHE A 333 10.71 3.74 -6.84
C PHE A 333 12.07 4.38 -6.61
N LEU A 334 12.45 5.26 -7.53
CA LEU A 334 13.43 6.31 -7.32
C LEU A 334 12.74 7.65 -7.57
N ARG A 335 12.82 8.59 -6.64
CA ARG A 335 12.23 9.93 -6.79
C ARG A 335 13.21 11.03 -6.45
N TRP A 336 13.09 12.15 -7.15
CA TRP A 336 13.73 13.41 -6.81
C TRP A 336 12.71 14.54 -6.89
N GLY A 337 12.51 15.24 -5.78
CA GLY A 337 11.63 16.41 -5.70
C GLY A 337 10.14 16.06 -5.69
N ALA A 338 9.32 17.09 -5.53
CA ALA A 338 7.86 17.02 -5.66
C ALA A 338 7.39 17.60 -7.00
N GLU A 339 6.19 17.26 -7.47
CA GLU A 339 5.67 17.77 -8.76
C GLU A 339 5.60 19.31 -8.84
N SER A 340 5.52 19.98 -7.69
CA SER A 340 5.56 21.44 -7.58
C SER A 340 6.97 22.05 -7.66
N ASP A 341 8.02 21.22 -7.60
CA ASP A 341 9.40 21.69 -7.72
C ASP A 341 9.74 22.11 -9.16
N PRO A 342 10.75 22.98 -9.36
CA PRO A 342 11.17 23.41 -10.69
C PRO A 342 11.63 22.26 -11.59
N PHE A 343 12.15 21.19 -11.00
CA PHE A 343 12.45 19.92 -11.64
C PHE A 343 12.13 18.79 -10.68
N TRP A 344 11.50 17.74 -11.20
CA TRP A 344 11.20 16.54 -10.46
C TRP A 344 11.20 15.31 -11.37
N VAL A 345 11.49 14.15 -10.81
CA VAL A 345 11.43 12.87 -11.50
C VAL A 345 10.99 11.77 -10.55
N LYS A 346 10.17 10.84 -11.04
CA LYS A 346 9.81 9.58 -10.42
C LYS A 346 10.04 8.47 -11.43
N PHE A 347 10.77 7.45 -11.02
CA PHE A 347 11.08 6.23 -11.76
C PHE A 347 10.58 5.03 -10.95
N GLY A 348 10.05 3.99 -11.59
CA GLY A 348 9.46 2.81 -10.94
C GLY A 348 7.93 2.87 -10.90
N SER A 349 7.35 2.75 -9.70
CA SER A 349 5.89 2.77 -9.47
C SER A 349 5.28 4.13 -9.79
N LEU A 350 4.25 4.14 -10.63
CA LEU A 350 3.48 5.31 -11.00
C LEU A 350 2.02 5.11 -10.60
N GLU A 351 1.47 6.10 -9.92
CA GLU A 351 0.11 6.09 -9.38
C GLU A 351 -0.56 7.40 -9.77
N ASN A 352 -1.82 7.30 -10.23
CA ASN A 352 -2.70 8.43 -10.49
C ASN A 352 -2.15 9.49 -11.49
N VAL A 353 -1.44 9.06 -12.55
CA VAL A 353 -0.94 9.97 -13.57
C VAL A 353 -2.10 10.51 -14.41
N THR A 354 -2.25 11.84 -14.46
CA THR A 354 -3.34 12.52 -15.17
C THR A 354 -2.80 13.70 -15.97
N PHE A 355 -3.16 13.77 -17.26
CA PHE A 355 -2.82 14.90 -18.14
C PHE A 355 -4.07 15.74 -18.45
N GLY A 356 -3.86 16.99 -18.85
CA GLY A 356 -4.93 17.95 -19.02
C GLY A 356 -5.83 18.08 -17.80
N TYR A 357 -7.13 17.95 -18.05
CA TYR A 357 -8.19 17.82 -17.05
C TYR A 357 -8.70 16.38 -16.91
N GLY A 358 -8.02 15.41 -17.54
CA GLY A 358 -8.35 13.99 -17.50
C GLY A 358 -9.27 13.53 -18.62
N GLY A 359 -9.30 14.22 -19.78
CA GLY A 359 -10.13 13.81 -20.91
C GLY A 359 -9.65 12.53 -21.61
N ILE A 360 -8.33 12.34 -21.75
CA ILE A 360 -7.71 11.19 -22.43
C ILE A 360 -6.94 10.27 -21.46
N LEU A 361 -6.00 10.82 -20.69
CA LEU A 361 -5.19 10.11 -19.69
C LEU A 361 -5.63 10.58 -18.30
N SER A 362 -6.23 9.68 -17.52
CA SER A 362 -6.82 10.01 -16.22
C SER A 362 -6.60 8.91 -15.21
N GLY A 363 -5.88 9.23 -14.14
CA GLY A 363 -5.65 8.31 -13.03
C GLY A 363 -4.85 7.06 -13.40
N TYR A 364 -4.05 7.10 -14.47
CA TYR A 364 -3.28 5.95 -14.91
C TYR A 364 -2.33 5.45 -13.79
N SER A 365 -2.20 4.13 -13.66
CA SER A 365 -1.23 3.51 -12.78
C SER A 365 -0.64 2.24 -13.40
N ASN A 366 0.68 2.09 -13.29
CA ASN A 366 1.38 0.87 -13.72
C ASN A 366 1.44 -0.20 -12.62
N MET A 367 0.78 0.03 -11.49
CA MET A 367 0.81 -0.83 -10.29
C MET A 367 -0.39 -1.77 -10.17
N MET A 368 -1.35 -1.72 -11.12
CA MET A 368 -2.60 -2.45 -10.96
C MET A 368 -2.43 -3.98 -10.90
N GLU A 369 -1.49 -4.51 -11.66
CA GLU A 369 -1.17 -5.95 -11.71
C GLU A 369 -0.01 -6.33 -10.78
N PHE A 370 0.54 -5.40 -10.01
CA PHE A 370 1.58 -5.70 -9.03
C PHE A 370 1.02 -6.59 -7.91
N PRO A 371 1.71 -7.68 -7.50
CA PRO A 371 3.10 -8.01 -7.84
C PRO A 371 3.29 -8.99 -9.01
N THR A 372 2.22 -9.48 -9.64
CA THR A 372 2.28 -10.42 -10.78
C THR A 372 3.05 -9.85 -11.96
N VAL A 373 2.79 -8.58 -12.31
CA VAL A 373 3.52 -7.88 -13.37
C VAL A 373 4.22 -6.66 -12.79
N ARG A 374 5.55 -6.62 -12.94
CA ARG A 374 6.39 -5.48 -12.52
C ARG A 374 6.71 -4.58 -13.70
N ARG A 375 6.13 -3.38 -13.67
CA ARG A 375 6.38 -2.32 -14.67
C ARG A 375 7.25 -1.23 -14.07
N ILE A 376 8.13 -0.67 -14.89
CA ILE A 376 9.06 0.38 -14.48
C ILE A 376 8.73 1.64 -15.27
N GLY A 377 7.95 2.52 -14.66
CA GLY A 377 7.52 3.76 -15.29
C GLY A 377 8.54 4.89 -15.11
N LEU A 378 8.38 5.93 -15.92
CA LEU A 378 9.06 7.20 -15.78
C LEU A 378 8.02 8.32 -15.79
N ASN A 379 8.07 9.23 -14.83
CA ASN A 379 7.29 10.45 -14.82
C ASN A 379 8.19 11.60 -14.37
N THR A 380 8.40 12.59 -15.23
CA THR A 380 9.35 13.68 -14.98
C THR A 380 8.78 14.99 -15.48
N GLY A 381 9.14 16.09 -14.81
CA GLY A 381 8.65 17.40 -15.20
C GLY A 381 9.55 18.55 -14.81
N VAL A 382 9.35 19.67 -15.50
CA VAL A 382 9.99 20.96 -15.25
C VAL A 382 8.92 22.04 -15.12
N ASN A 383 9.09 22.95 -14.16
CA ASN A 383 8.20 24.09 -13.93
C ASN A 383 9.05 25.35 -13.76
N ILE A 384 9.19 26.15 -14.81
CA ILE A 384 10.06 27.34 -14.81
C ILE A 384 9.28 28.53 -15.34
N ALA A 385 9.14 29.58 -14.51
CA ALA A 385 8.57 30.87 -14.89
C ALA A 385 7.19 30.78 -15.59
N GLY A 386 6.32 29.87 -15.14
CA GLY A 386 4.98 29.67 -15.71
C GLY A 386 4.94 28.77 -16.95
N ILE A 387 6.08 28.26 -17.42
CA ILE A 387 6.15 27.17 -18.40
C ILE A 387 6.30 25.86 -17.63
N GLY A 388 5.41 24.91 -17.91
CA GLY A 388 5.49 23.55 -17.40
C GLY A 388 5.72 22.57 -18.55
N GLY A 389 6.59 21.58 -18.33
CA GLY A 389 6.79 20.44 -19.24
C GLY A 389 6.73 19.15 -18.44
N GLN A 390 6.07 18.12 -18.97
CA GLN A 390 6.00 16.81 -18.33
C GLN A 390 6.15 15.71 -19.38
N LEU A 391 6.93 14.68 -19.05
CA LEU A 391 7.09 13.45 -19.80
C LEU A 391 6.70 12.27 -18.91
N PHE A 392 5.96 11.34 -19.48
CA PHE A 392 5.50 10.13 -18.81
C PHE A 392 5.69 8.91 -19.73
N MET A 393 6.08 7.78 -19.15
CA MET A 393 6.14 6.46 -19.78
C MET A 393 5.59 5.42 -18.80
N SER A 394 4.66 4.56 -19.25
CA SER A 394 4.05 3.52 -18.41
C SER A 394 5.05 2.47 -17.94
N ASN A 395 5.81 1.95 -18.89
CA ASN A 395 6.79 0.90 -18.71
C ASN A 395 7.94 1.08 -19.68
N MET A 396 9.14 1.37 -19.17
CA MET A 396 10.33 1.55 -19.98
C MET A 396 10.81 0.26 -20.63
N LYS A 397 10.52 -0.90 -20.05
CA LYS A 397 10.90 -2.21 -20.62
C LYS A 397 10.24 -2.45 -21.98
N ASP A 398 9.01 -1.98 -22.18
CA ASP A 398 8.30 -2.16 -23.46
C ASP A 398 8.84 -1.26 -24.58
N PHE A 399 9.65 -0.24 -24.26
CA PHE A 399 10.16 0.70 -25.25
C PHE A 399 11.07 0.02 -26.29
N ASN A 400 11.89 -0.96 -25.85
CA ASN A 400 12.74 -1.74 -26.74
C ASN A 400 11.92 -2.63 -27.68
N ARG A 401 10.82 -3.19 -27.20
CA ARG A 401 9.85 -4.04 -27.92
C ARG A 401 8.91 -3.26 -28.84
N GLY A 402 9.29 -2.05 -29.22
CA GLY A 402 8.54 -1.24 -30.17
C GLY A 402 7.32 -0.51 -29.61
N GLY A 403 7.04 -0.55 -28.29
CA GLY A 403 6.10 0.43 -27.74
C GLY A 403 5.84 0.45 -26.25
N THR A 404 5.70 1.67 -25.71
CA THR A 404 5.22 1.99 -24.35
C THR A 404 4.07 2.98 -24.46
N LEU A 405 3.27 3.16 -23.41
CA LEU A 405 2.37 4.30 -23.32
C LEU A 405 3.19 5.53 -22.91
N LEU A 406 3.35 6.45 -23.84
CA LEU A 406 4.12 7.68 -23.70
C LEU A 406 3.19 8.89 -23.63
N GLY A 407 3.47 9.82 -22.72
CA GLY A 407 2.78 11.10 -22.59
C GLY A 407 3.76 12.27 -22.58
N LEU A 408 3.46 13.31 -23.36
CA LEU A 408 4.11 14.62 -23.28
C LEU A 408 3.05 15.69 -22.99
N ARG A 409 3.33 16.55 -22.02
CA ARG A 409 2.50 17.72 -21.71
C ARG A 409 3.35 18.99 -21.68
N GLY A 410 2.88 20.02 -22.38
CA GLY A 410 3.38 21.38 -22.28
C GLY A 410 2.29 22.28 -21.71
N THR A 411 2.64 23.18 -20.80
CA THR A 411 1.73 24.17 -20.23
C THR A 411 2.38 25.55 -20.21
N TYR A 412 1.54 26.58 -20.35
CA TYR A 412 1.97 27.97 -20.26
C TYR A 412 0.94 28.81 -19.52
N LYS A 413 1.34 29.41 -18.41
CA LYS A 413 0.57 30.41 -17.66
C LYS A 413 0.93 31.80 -18.19
N VAL A 414 -0.06 32.51 -18.72
CA VAL A 414 0.12 33.81 -19.41
C VAL A 414 0.78 34.86 -18.51
N SER A 415 0.30 35.06 -17.29
CA SER A 415 0.91 35.94 -16.29
C SER A 415 0.28 35.72 -14.90
N ASP A 416 0.83 36.35 -13.86
CA ASP A 416 0.18 36.33 -12.54
C ASP A 416 -1.06 37.25 -12.46
N SER A 417 -1.09 38.35 -13.22
CA SER A 417 -2.22 39.29 -13.25
C SER A 417 -3.38 38.81 -14.12
N PHE A 418 -3.08 38.02 -15.15
CA PHE A 418 -4.06 37.31 -15.98
C PHE A 418 -3.69 35.82 -15.98
N PRO A 419 -4.07 35.07 -14.92
CA PRO A 419 -3.62 33.70 -14.67
C PRO A 419 -4.32 32.65 -15.54
N LEU A 420 -4.47 32.93 -16.84
CA LEU A 420 -4.91 31.96 -17.84
C LEU A 420 -3.78 30.95 -18.09
N THR A 421 -4.10 29.66 -18.01
CA THR A 421 -3.19 28.58 -18.36
C THR A 421 -3.68 27.90 -19.63
N VAL A 422 -2.77 27.68 -20.58
CA VAL A 422 -3.01 26.85 -21.77
C VAL A 422 -2.15 25.59 -21.69
N GLY A 423 -2.69 24.47 -22.13
CA GLY A 423 -2.04 23.17 -22.12
C GLY A 423 -2.17 22.45 -23.46
N LEU A 424 -1.11 21.72 -23.82
CA LEU A 424 -1.08 20.78 -24.94
C LEU A 424 -0.59 19.44 -24.42
N ASN A 425 -1.33 18.38 -24.74
CA ASN A 425 -1.04 17.02 -24.33
C ASN A 425 -0.97 16.12 -25.57
N PHE A 426 0.11 15.37 -25.68
CA PHE A 426 0.30 14.31 -26.68
C PHE A 426 0.47 13.00 -25.92
N ILE A 427 -0.41 12.04 -26.16
CA ILE A 427 -0.36 10.72 -25.52
C ILE A 427 -0.34 9.70 -26.65
N THR A 428 0.49 8.67 -26.57
CA THR A 428 0.47 7.60 -27.56
C THR A 428 0.85 6.29 -26.93
N ASP A 429 0.12 5.23 -27.26
CA ASP A 429 0.66 3.88 -27.15
C ASP A 429 1.25 3.53 -28.52
N MET A 430 2.56 3.31 -28.53
CA MET A 430 3.29 3.06 -29.77
C MET A 430 3.02 1.65 -30.32
N ASN A 431 2.71 0.69 -29.45
CA ASN A 431 2.33 -0.67 -29.82
C ASN A 431 1.58 -1.34 -28.66
N GLN A 432 0.26 -1.40 -28.72
CA GLN A 432 -0.57 -2.04 -27.70
C GLN A 432 -0.26 -3.52 -27.51
N PHE A 433 0.19 -4.22 -28.57
CA PHE A 433 0.56 -5.63 -28.47
C PHE A 433 1.80 -5.88 -27.60
N SER A 434 2.68 -4.88 -27.40
CA SER A 434 3.84 -5.02 -26.51
C SER A 434 3.47 -5.13 -25.03
N GLY A 435 2.17 -5.02 -24.69
CA GLY A 435 1.67 -5.39 -23.37
C GLY A 435 1.77 -6.88 -23.06
N LEU A 436 1.94 -7.73 -24.08
CA LEU A 436 2.23 -9.15 -23.89
C LEU A 436 3.67 -9.34 -23.36
N LYS A 437 3.86 -10.37 -22.54
CA LYS A 437 5.18 -10.74 -22.01
C LYS A 437 5.98 -11.47 -23.08
N ASP A 438 7.25 -11.12 -23.18
CA ASP A 438 8.26 -11.64 -24.11
C ASP A 438 9.58 -11.41 -23.35
N ILE A 439 10.13 -12.47 -22.76
CA ILE A 439 11.24 -12.42 -21.80
C ILE A 439 12.62 -12.46 -22.46
N ASP A 440 12.76 -13.13 -23.59
CA ASP A 440 14.02 -13.29 -24.32
C ASP A 440 14.15 -12.31 -25.51
N ASP A 441 13.13 -11.47 -25.74
CA ASP A 441 13.13 -10.34 -26.68
C ASP A 441 13.26 -10.78 -28.14
N ASP A 442 12.72 -11.96 -28.47
CA ASP A 442 12.76 -12.57 -29.80
C ASP A 442 11.57 -12.14 -30.70
N SER A 443 10.66 -11.33 -30.15
CA SER A 443 9.41 -10.82 -30.73
C SER A 443 8.21 -11.78 -30.70
N TYR A 444 8.33 -12.97 -30.13
CA TYR A 444 7.23 -13.91 -29.92
C TYR A 444 6.83 -13.91 -28.43
N PRO A 445 5.59 -13.54 -28.10
CA PRO A 445 5.18 -13.52 -26.70
C PRO A 445 5.23 -14.91 -26.03
N ASP A 446 5.65 -14.96 -24.76
CA ASP A 446 5.80 -16.16 -23.92
C ASP A 446 4.57 -17.11 -23.93
N ILE A 447 3.38 -16.56 -24.19
CA ILE A 447 2.11 -17.32 -24.22
C ILE A 447 1.87 -18.07 -25.53
N PHE A 448 2.64 -17.76 -26.59
CA PHE A 448 2.56 -18.37 -27.92
C PHE A 448 3.86 -19.03 -28.36
N ASP A 449 4.94 -18.73 -27.65
CA ASP A 449 6.27 -19.27 -27.84
C ASP A 449 6.44 -20.61 -27.11
N ASP A 450 6.90 -21.63 -27.84
CA ASP A 450 7.16 -22.96 -27.29
C ASP A 450 8.51 -23.03 -26.52
N PHE A 451 9.42 -22.08 -26.79
CA PHE A 451 10.72 -21.92 -26.15
C PHE A 451 10.89 -20.51 -25.53
N PRO A 452 10.03 -20.11 -24.58
CA PRO A 452 9.91 -18.74 -24.05
C PRO A 452 11.08 -18.28 -23.17
N SER A 453 12.28 -18.80 -23.36
CA SER A 453 13.51 -18.41 -22.67
C SER A 453 14.75 -18.54 -23.54
N ASP A 454 14.57 -18.89 -24.81
CA ASP A 454 15.64 -19.04 -25.79
C ASP A 454 15.35 -18.16 -27.00
N ALA A 455 16.04 -17.02 -27.08
CA ALA A 455 15.85 -16.03 -28.14
C ALA A 455 16.10 -16.52 -29.58
N ASN A 456 16.52 -17.78 -29.76
CA ASN A 456 16.80 -18.37 -31.07
C ASN A 456 15.68 -19.28 -31.59
N TYR A 457 14.79 -19.76 -30.72
CA TYR A 457 13.77 -20.74 -31.07
C TYR A 457 12.41 -20.24 -30.57
N TYR A 458 11.35 -20.41 -31.37
CA TYR A 458 10.03 -19.91 -30.99
C TYR A 458 8.84 -20.80 -31.36
N ASN A 459 9.08 -21.87 -32.11
CA ASN A 459 8.02 -22.72 -32.63
C ASN A 459 8.47 -24.18 -32.66
N ASP A 460 7.57 -25.02 -32.15
CA ASP A 460 7.59 -26.47 -32.21
C ASP A 460 6.24 -26.88 -32.81
N THR A 461 6.26 -27.29 -34.07
CA THR A 461 5.04 -27.41 -34.87
C THR A 461 4.22 -28.66 -34.54
N ASP A 462 4.84 -29.73 -34.05
CA ASP A 462 4.22 -31.00 -33.69
C ASP A 462 4.23 -31.31 -32.18
N GLY A 463 5.00 -30.54 -31.39
CA GLY A 463 4.99 -30.56 -29.93
C GLY A 463 5.92 -31.63 -29.33
N ASP A 464 6.95 -32.05 -30.05
CA ASP A 464 7.88 -33.10 -29.61
C ASP A 464 9.00 -32.58 -28.68
N GLY A 465 9.15 -31.26 -28.58
CA GLY A 465 10.17 -30.55 -27.79
C GLY A 465 11.44 -30.18 -28.58
N VAL A 466 11.49 -30.46 -29.88
CA VAL A 466 12.56 -30.10 -30.81
C VAL A 466 12.09 -28.89 -31.65
N PRO A 467 12.88 -27.82 -31.76
CA PRO A 467 12.44 -26.66 -32.52
C PRO A 467 12.42 -26.93 -34.03
N ASP A 468 11.52 -26.26 -34.73
CA ASP A 468 11.51 -26.21 -36.19
C ASP A 468 12.69 -25.40 -36.74
N ILE A 469 12.96 -25.51 -38.04
CA ILE A 469 14.05 -24.77 -38.71
C ILE A 469 13.91 -23.24 -38.57
N HIS A 470 14.74 -22.69 -37.67
CA HIS A 470 15.21 -21.31 -37.46
C HIS A 470 16.11 -20.69 -38.56
N PRO A 471 15.67 -19.85 -39.53
CA PRO A 471 16.60 -19.22 -40.47
C PRO A 471 17.65 -18.35 -39.75
N GLY A 472 18.93 -18.69 -39.90
CA GLY A 472 20.03 -17.90 -39.34
C GLY A 472 20.48 -18.30 -37.94
N VAL A 473 19.91 -19.37 -37.39
CA VAL A 473 20.27 -19.96 -36.10
C VAL A 473 21.01 -21.29 -36.34
N GLU A 474 21.99 -21.63 -35.49
CA GLU A 474 22.65 -22.95 -35.55
C GLU A 474 21.70 -24.03 -35.03
N ALA A 475 21.69 -25.20 -35.68
CA ALA A 475 20.85 -26.31 -35.24
C ALA A 475 21.16 -26.67 -33.77
N PRO A 476 20.13 -26.97 -32.95
CA PRO A 476 20.37 -27.44 -31.60
C PRO A 476 21.08 -28.80 -31.62
N VAL A 477 21.59 -29.24 -30.47
CA VAL A 477 22.40 -30.47 -30.35
C VAL A 477 21.67 -31.71 -30.86
N GLU A 478 20.35 -31.74 -30.71
CA GLU A 478 19.48 -32.86 -31.12
C GLU A 478 19.00 -32.73 -32.58
N GLY A 479 19.37 -31.63 -33.26
CA GLY A 479 19.01 -31.32 -34.65
C GLY A 479 17.69 -30.57 -34.77
N TRP A 480 17.34 -30.17 -36.00
CA TRP A 480 16.04 -29.53 -36.28
C TRP A 480 14.99 -30.60 -36.47
N ASP A 481 13.73 -30.32 -36.14
CA ASP A 481 12.67 -31.14 -36.73
C ASP A 481 12.46 -30.72 -38.21
N ILE A 482 12.63 -31.67 -39.13
CA ILE A 482 12.64 -31.41 -40.58
C ILE A 482 11.26 -31.68 -41.20
N ASP A 483 10.52 -32.64 -40.65
CA ASP A 483 9.22 -33.12 -41.14
C ASP A 483 8.12 -33.17 -40.08
N ALA A 484 8.42 -32.70 -38.85
CA ALA A 484 7.44 -32.46 -37.79
C ALA A 484 6.74 -33.73 -37.30
N ASP A 485 7.53 -34.81 -37.18
CA ASP A 485 7.13 -36.12 -36.64
C ASP A 485 7.99 -36.58 -35.43
N GLY A 486 8.97 -35.75 -35.05
CA GLY A 486 9.83 -35.92 -33.88
C GLY A 486 10.95 -36.96 -33.97
N ASP A 487 11.35 -37.42 -35.17
CA ASP A 487 12.50 -38.32 -35.32
C ASP A 487 13.72 -37.69 -36.06
N ASN A 488 13.55 -36.47 -36.60
CA ASN A 488 14.59 -35.69 -37.29
C ASN A 488 15.16 -36.43 -38.52
N ILE A 489 14.32 -37.24 -39.19
CA ILE A 489 14.61 -37.95 -40.44
C ILE A 489 13.53 -37.62 -41.47
N TYR A 490 13.92 -36.92 -42.54
CA TYR A 490 13.01 -36.66 -43.66
C TYR A 490 12.41 -37.93 -44.28
N ASP A 491 11.15 -38.21 -44.00
CA ASP A 491 10.36 -39.29 -44.60
C ASP A 491 9.49 -38.75 -45.75
N GLU A 492 9.73 -39.24 -46.98
CA GLU A 492 9.06 -38.73 -48.20
C GLU A 492 7.54 -39.01 -48.28
N ASP A 493 6.94 -39.79 -47.36
CA ASP A 493 5.63 -40.41 -47.52
C ASP A 493 4.65 -40.26 -46.30
N ASP A 494 4.87 -39.33 -45.36
CA ASP A 494 3.91 -39.10 -44.26
C ASP A 494 2.92 -37.95 -44.56
N ASP A 495 1.64 -38.30 -44.79
CA ASP A 495 0.61 -37.40 -45.32
C ASP A 495 -0.40 -36.90 -44.25
N GLU A 496 -0.31 -37.32 -42.98
CA GLU A 496 -1.36 -37.06 -41.96
C GLU A 496 -0.89 -36.37 -40.65
N LEU A 497 0.02 -35.40 -40.73
CA LEU A 497 0.39 -34.56 -39.59
C LEU A 497 -0.43 -33.24 -39.55
N VAL A 498 -1.08 -32.99 -38.41
CA VAL A 498 -1.80 -31.71 -38.16
C VAL A 498 -0.86 -30.79 -37.40
N LEU A 499 -0.17 -29.95 -38.16
CA LEU A 499 0.87 -29.05 -37.71
C LEU A 499 0.31 -27.73 -37.15
N LYS A 500 0.88 -27.24 -36.06
CA LYS A 500 0.61 -25.91 -35.50
C LYS A 500 1.07 -24.82 -36.49
N GLY A 501 0.35 -23.70 -36.53
CA GLY A 501 0.75 -22.55 -37.35
C GLY A 501 1.81 -21.68 -36.65
N VAL A 502 2.54 -20.87 -37.42
CA VAL A 502 3.48 -19.89 -36.88
C VAL A 502 2.79 -18.99 -35.84
N PRO A 503 3.35 -18.83 -34.64
CA PRO A 503 2.72 -18.08 -33.56
C PRO A 503 2.64 -16.58 -33.86
N PHE A 504 1.80 -15.89 -33.08
CA PHE A 504 1.66 -14.44 -33.18
C PHE A 504 2.99 -13.75 -32.83
N SER A 505 3.49 -12.88 -33.72
CA SER A 505 4.72 -12.10 -33.51
C SER A 505 4.46 -10.60 -33.38
N LEU A 506 5.12 -9.96 -32.41
CA LEU A 506 5.19 -8.50 -32.25
C LEU A 506 5.96 -7.82 -33.39
N GLY A 507 6.87 -8.53 -34.06
CA GLY A 507 7.65 -7.98 -35.18
C GLY A 507 6.79 -7.74 -36.43
N ASN A 508 5.77 -8.56 -36.63
CA ASN A 508 4.87 -8.48 -37.78
C ASN A 508 3.57 -7.72 -37.49
N ASN A 509 3.20 -7.57 -36.21
CA ASN A 509 1.92 -6.99 -35.79
C ASN A 509 2.13 -5.76 -34.91
N LYS A 510 1.48 -4.65 -35.29
CA LYS A 510 1.55 -3.39 -34.55
C LYS A 510 0.19 -2.73 -34.47
N SER A 511 -0.24 -2.40 -33.26
CA SER A 511 -1.47 -1.62 -33.02
C SER A 511 -1.13 -0.38 -32.23
N SER A 512 -1.28 0.81 -32.83
CA SER A 512 -0.98 2.08 -32.16
C SER A 512 -2.25 2.87 -31.90
N VAL A 513 -2.19 3.76 -30.91
CA VAL A 513 -3.22 4.75 -30.62
C VAL A 513 -2.56 6.05 -30.21
N THR A 514 -3.04 7.16 -30.74
CA THR A 514 -2.52 8.50 -30.44
C THR A 514 -3.66 9.41 -29.99
N GLY A 515 -3.44 10.09 -28.88
CA GLY A 515 -4.29 11.12 -28.31
C GLY A 515 -3.65 12.50 -28.36
N LEU A 516 -4.44 13.51 -28.74
CA LEU A 516 -4.07 14.92 -28.66
C LEU A 516 -5.11 15.65 -27.81
N ALA A 517 -4.68 16.46 -26.85
CA ALA A 517 -5.58 17.33 -26.11
C ALA A 517 -5.07 18.76 -26.01
N PHE A 518 -5.98 19.72 -26.13
CA PHE A 518 -5.75 21.13 -25.88
C PHE A 518 -6.66 21.59 -24.74
N ASP A 519 -6.07 22.13 -23.69
CA ASP A 519 -6.79 22.60 -22.51
C ASP A 519 -6.55 24.08 -22.22
N VAL A 520 -7.58 24.76 -21.72
CA VAL A 520 -7.51 26.14 -21.27
C VAL A 520 -8.20 26.25 -19.92
N GLY A 521 -7.48 26.79 -18.93
CA GLY A 521 -7.96 26.97 -17.56
C GLY A 521 -7.83 28.41 -17.09
N TYR A 522 -8.82 28.90 -16.37
CA TYR A 522 -8.80 30.21 -15.73
C TYR A 522 -9.34 30.14 -14.30
N PRO A 523 -8.55 30.56 -13.30
CA PRO A 523 -9.00 30.61 -11.92
C PRO A 523 -9.87 31.86 -11.71
N LEU A 524 -11.18 31.68 -11.66
CA LEU A 524 -12.15 32.76 -11.48
C LEU A 524 -12.08 33.36 -10.08
N LEU A 525 -11.91 32.50 -9.06
CA LEU A 525 -11.84 32.90 -7.67
C LEU A 525 -10.74 32.11 -6.97
N LYS A 526 -9.85 32.81 -6.26
CA LYS A 526 -8.81 32.21 -5.41
C LYS A 526 -9.00 32.68 -3.98
N GLY A 527 -9.33 31.75 -3.10
CA GLY A 527 -9.45 31.98 -1.67
C GLY A 527 -9.07 30.72 -0.89
N LYS A 528 -8.70 30.90 0.38
CA LYS A 528 -8.37 29.78 1.29
C LYS A 528 -9.58 28.90 1.63
N VAL A 529 -10.78 29.50 1.63
CA VAL A 529 -12.06 28.83 1.97
C VAL A 529 -12.83 28.41 0.74
N PHE A 530 -12.71 29.14 -0.36
CA PHE A 530 -13.39 28.83 -1.60
C PHE A 530 -12.49 29.23 -2.76
N SER A 531 -12.29 28.30 -3.69
CA SER A 531 -11.70 28.58 -4.99
C SER A 531 -12.56 27.96 -6.09
N LEU A 532 -12.55 28.61 -7.25
CA LEU A 532 -13.32 28.19 -8.42
C LEU A 532 -12.48 28.44 -9.67
N ASP A 533 -12.26 27.37 -10.42
CA ASP A 533 -11.62 27.38 -11.73
C ASP A 533 -12.66 27.03 -12.79
N VAL A 534 -12.61 27.73 -13.91
CA VAL A 534 -13.30 27.34 -15.14
C VAL A 534 -12.29 26.83 -16.14
N TYR A 535 -12.63 25.79 -16.87
CA TYR A 535 -11.78 25.24 -17.90
C TYR A 535 -12.57 24.72 -19.09
N THR A 536 -11.83 24.42 -20.15
CA THR A 536 -12.33 23.68 -21.28
C THR A 536 -11.22 22.80 -21.83
N GLU A 537 -11.59 21.65 -22.39
CA GLU A 537 -10.64 20.67 -22.92
C GLU A 537 -11.18 20.08 -24.22
N PHE A 538 -10.36 20.12 -25.27
CA PHE A 538 -10.62 19.52 -26.56
C PHE A 538 -9.73 18.31 -26.73
N ASN A 539 -10.31 17.15 -27.03
CA ASN A 539 -9.63 15.87 -27.08
C ASN A 539 -9.83 15.22 -28.45
N PHE A 540 -8.79 14.56 -28.95
CA PHE A 540 -8.80 13.79 -30.19
C PHE A 540 -8.13 12.45 -29.94
N LEU A 541 -8.72 11.37 -30.45
CA LEU A 541 -8.13 10.03 -30.47
C LEU A 541 -8.08 9.55 -31.92
N ASN A 542 -6.94 8.96 -32.29
CA ASN A 542 -6.69 8.38 -33.60
C ASN A 542 -6.13 6.98 -33.44
N PHE A 543 -6.73 6.05 -34.17
CA PHE A 543 -6.38 4.64 -34.17
C PHE A 543 -6.05 4.23 -35.62
N PRO A 544 -4.77 4.14 -36.00
CA PRO A 544 -4.35 3.70 -37.34
C PRO A 544 -4.73 2.24 -37.63
N GLU A 545 -4.93 1.90 -38.91
CA GLU A 545 -5.25 0.53 -39.33
C GLU A 545 -4.24 -0.52 -38.79
N VAL A 546 -4.74 -1.70 -38.47
CA VAL A 546 -3.96 -2.85 -37.98
C VAL A 546 -4.23 -4.04 -38.90
N GLY A 547 -3.17 -4.70 -39.37
CA GLY A 547 -3.25 -5.89 -40.21
C GLY A 547 -3.85 -5.64 -41.61
N ALA A 548 -3.80 -6.68 -42.45
CA ALA A 548 -4.53 -6.70 -43.73
C ALA A 548 -5.99 -7.12 -43.50
N PRO A 549 -6.95 -6.73 -44.38
CA PRO A 549 -8.37 -7.07 -44.25
C PRO A 549 -8.71 -8.54 -44.00
N ASP A 550 -7.88 -9.45 -44.51
CA ASP A 550 -8.07 -10.90 -44.39
C ASP A 550 -7.34 -11.51 -43.18
N SER A 551 -6.68 -10.68 -42.34
CA SER A 551 -5.99 -11.11 -41.12
C SER A 551 -6.96 -11.27 -39.95
N LEU A 552 -6.69 -12.25 -39.09
CA LEU A 552 -7.40 -12.44 -37.81
C LEU A 552 -7.29 -11.24 -36.87
N PHE A 553 -6.31 -10.35 -37.09
CA PHE A 553 -6.05 -9.16 -36.29
C PHE A 553 -6.43 -7.86 -37.02
N TYR A 554 -7.24 -7.96 -38.10
CA TYR A 554 -7.63 -6.79 -38.87
C TYR A 554 -8.45 -5.81 -38.04
N ARG A 555 -8.07 -4.54 -38.09
CA ARG A 555 -8.89 -3.45 -37.57
C ARG A 555 -8.71 -2.21 -38.47
N PRO A 556 -9.78 -1.62 -39.03
CA PRO A 556 -9.67 -0.45 -39.89
C PRO A 556 -9.28 0.81 -39.08
N ASN A 557 -8.95 1.90 -39.78
CA ASN A 557 -8.66 3.14 -39.09
C ASN A 557 -9.90 3.74 -38.42
N TYR A 558 -9.74 4.22 -37.18
CA TYR A 558 -10.80 4.92 -36.45
C TYR A 558 -10.30 6.25 -35.90
N SER A 559 -11.22 7.19 -35.72
CA SER A 559 -10.93 8.45 -35.04
C SER A 559 -12.14 8.97 -34.29
N GLY A 560 -11.88 9.76 -33.26
CA GLY A 560 -12.91 10.37 -32.44
C GLY A 560 -12.44 11.67 -31.82
N LYS A 561 -13.39 12.51 -31.44
CA LYS A 561 -13.13 13.77 -30.74
C LYS A 561 -14.12 13.98 -29.61
N SER A 562 -13.69 14.73 -28.60
CA SER A 562 -14.53 15.17 -27.51
C SER A 562 -14.23 16.61 -27.12
N PHE A 563 -15.24 17.27 -26.57
CA PHE A 563 -15.15 18.62 -26.07
C PHE A 563 -15.84 18.72 -24.71
N SER A 564 -15.09 19.15 -23.70
CA SER A 564 -15.58 19.44 -22.35
C SER A 564 -15.76 20.95 -22.19
N VAL A 565 -17.00 21.42 -22.13
CA VAL A 565 -17.33 22.85 -21.94
C VAL A 565 -18.72 23.10 -21.33
N PRO A 566 -18.84 23.96 -20.31
CA PRO A 566 -17.77 24.39 -19.42
C PRO A 566 -17.34 23.23 -18.50
N GLY A 567 -16.05 23.18 -18.18
CA GLY A 567 -15.51 22.47 -17.04
C GLY A 567 -15.43 23.42 -15.84
N LEU A 568 -15.81 22.95 -14.66
CA LEU A 568 -15.76 23.68 -13.40
C LEU A 568 -15.03 22.83 -12.36
N ARG A 569 -14.08 23.43 -11.64
CA ARG A 569 -13.43 22.84 -10.47
C ARG A 569 -13.59 23.79 -9.29
N ALA A 570 -14.12 23.30 -8.19
CA ALA A 570 -14.28 24.07 -6.97
C ALA A 570 -13.59 23.36 -5.81
N SER A 571 -12.91 24.13 -4.96
CA SER A 571 -12.43 23.65 -3.66
C SER A 571 -13.11 24.44 -2.54
N LEU A 572 -13.70 23.73 -1.60
CA LEU A 572 -14.41 24.25 -0.44
C LEU A 572 -13.65 23.84 0.82
N PHE A 573 -13.21 24.83 1.60
CA PHE A 573 -12.48 24.70 2.86
C PHE A 573 -11.23 23.79 2.77
N ASN A 574 -10.69 23.60 1.57
CA ASN A 574 -9.60 22.68 1.21
C ASN A 574 -9.83 21.19 1.50
N PHE A 575 -10.92 20.81 2.17
CA PHE A 575 -11.25 19.41 2.42
C PHE A 575 -12.19 18.82 1.38
N LEU A 576 -12.94 19.64 0.62
CA LEU A 576 -13.90 19.15 -0.38
C LEU A 576 -13.56 19.72 -1.75
N GLN A 577 -13.27 18.85 -2.72
CA GLN A 577 -13.06 19.20 -4.12
C GLN A 577 -14.22 18.65 -4.97
N LEU A 578 -14.76 19.50 -5.83
CA LEU A 578 -15.85 19.18 -6.74
C LEU A 578 -15.41 19.49 -8.17
N SER A 579 -15.73 18.60 -9.10
CA SER A 579 -15.59 18.88 -10.54
C SER A 579 -16.89 18.61 -11.26
N TYR A 580 -17.16 19.39 -12.30
CA TYR A 580 -18.27 19.20 -13.21
C TYR A 580 -17.84 19.52 -14.64
N GLU A 581 -18.24 18.70 -15.60
CA GLU A 581 -18.03 18.95 -17.02
C GLU A 581 -19.31 18.64 -17.78
N PHE A 582 -19.65 19.49 -18.74
CA PHE A 582 -20.53 19.09 -19.84
C PHE A 582 -19.68 18.60 -20.99
N ARG A 583 -19.95 17.38 -21.48
CA ARG A 583 -19.14 16.66 -22.47
C ARG A 583 -19.94 16.42 -23.74
N ILE A 584 -19.29 16.65 -24.88
CA ILE A 584 -19.80 16.34 -26.21
C ILE A 584 -18.75 15.47 -26.89
N LYS A 585 -19.11 14.26 -27.34
CA LYS A 585 -18.21 13.42 -28.13
C LYS A 585 -18.79 13.06 -29.48
N ASN A 586 -17.93 12.73 -30.44
CA ASN A 586 -18.31 12.24 -31.76
C ASN A 586 -17.26 11.29 -32.33
N GLY A 587 -17.68 10.35 -33.17
CA GLY A 587 -16.85 9.25 -33.67
C GLY A 587 -16.36 8.36 -32.53
N TYR A 588 -15.32 7.58 -32.80
CA TYR A 588 -14.76 6.55 -31.91
C TYR A 588 -13.96 7.12 -30.72
N PHE A 589 -14.46 8.18 -30.08
CA PHE A 589 -13.86 8.73 -28.89
C PHE A 589 -14.35 7.95 -27.66
N VAL A 590 -13.40 7.52 -26.85
CA VAL A 590 -13.63 6.87 -25.56
C VAL A 590 -13.09 7.80 -24.48
N PRO A 591 -13.95 8.40 -23.64
CA PRO A 591 -13.51 9.19 -22.50
C PRO A 591 -12.56 8.39 -21.62
N GLN A 592 -11.44 9.01 -21.22
CA GLN A 592 -10.46 8.39 -20.33
C GLN A 592 -9.94 7.06 -20.87
N PHE A 593 -9.65 6.97 -22.18
CA PHE A 593 -9.19 5.74 -22.82
C PHE A 593 -7.97 5.12 -22.10
N PHE A 594 -7.03 5.97 -21.69
CA PHE A 594 -5.89 5.58 -20.85
C PHE A 594 -6.23 5.85 -19.38
N ASP A 595 -7.08 5.00 -18.80
CA ASP A 595 -7.46 5.04 -17.39
C ASP A 595 -6.54 4.19 -16.51
N GLN A 596 -6.86 4.10 -15.22
CA GLN A 596 -6.15 3.27 -14.25
C GLN A 596 -6.06 1.79 -14.69
N SER A 597 -7.05 1.29 -15.42
CA SER A 597 -7.13 -0.11 -15.84
C SER A 597 -6.45 -0.39 -17.19
N TYR A 598 -5.85 0.63 -17.81
CA TYR A 598 -5.39 0.54 -19.20
C TYR A 598 -4.50 -0.66 -19.45
N ASP A 599 -3.48 -0.91 -18.62
CA ASP A 599 -2.56 -2.02 -18.86
C ASP A 599 -3.23 -3.41 -18.75
N ILE A 600 -4.26 -3.54 -17.90
CA ILE A 600 -5.03 -4.79 -17.73
C ILE A 600 -5.79 -5.13 -19.01
N ASN A 601 -6.38 -4.12 -19.66
CA ASN A 601 -7.21 -4.30 -20.86
C ASN A 601 -6.52 -3.87 -22.16
N ARG A 602 -5.22 -3.51 -22.11
CA ARG A 602 -4.41 -3.03 -23.23
C ARG A 602 -4.40 -4.04 -24.37
N VAL A 603 -4.14 -5.29 -24.02
CA VAL A 603 -4.10 -6.45 -24.92
C VAL A 603 -4.55 -7.69 -24.16
N VAL A 604 -5.45 -8.48 -24.75
CA VAL A 604 -6.01 -9.69 -24.15
C VAL A 604 -5.97 -10.82 -25.18
N PRO A 605 -5.41 -11.99 -24.83
CA PRO A 605 -5.55 -13.20 -25.64
C PRO A 605 -6.92 -13.85 -25.39
N GLU A 606 -7.60 -14.24 -26.46
CA GLU A 606 -8.84 -15.02 -26.45
C GLU A 606 -8.61 -16.36 -27.14
N TYR A 607 -9.03 -17.48 -26.54
CA TYR A 607 -8.87 -18.81 -27.14
C TYR A 607 -10.20 -19.29 -27.71
N ILE A 608 -10.32 -19.31 -29.04
CA ILE A 608 -11.52 -19.73 -29.77
C ILE A 608 -11.21 -20.98 -30.58
N ASP A 609 -11.94 -22.08 -30.33
CA ASP A 609 -11.80 -23.35 -31.07
C ASP A 609 -10.34 -23.86 -31.16
N GLY A 610 -9.56 -23.67 -30.09
CA GLY A 610 -8.15 -24.07 -30.02
C GLY A 610 -7.16 -23.07 -30.64
N SER A 611 -7.63 -21.99 -31.26
CA SER A 611 -6.80 -20.91 -31.81
C SER A 611 -6.80 -19.67 -30.91
N ALA A 612 -5.63 -19.10 -30.65
CA ALA A 612 -5.52 -17.87 -29.88
C ALA A 612 -5.64 -16.63 -30.77
N ILE A 613 -6.55 -15.72 -30.40
CA ILE A 613 -6.74 -14.41 -31.04
C ILE A 613 -6.33 -13.33 -30.04
N VAL A 614 -5.36 -12.51 -30.43
CA VAL A 614 -4.89 -11.36 -29.65
C VAL A 614 -5.70 -10.13 -30.02
N LYS A 615 -6.40 -9.55 -29.05
CA LYS A 615 -7.18 -8.31 -29.25
C LYS A 615 -6.63 -7.18 -28.39
N THR A 616 -6.54 -5.99 -28.98
CA THR A 616 -6.24 -4.77 -28.21
C THR A 616 -7.50 -4.16 -27.60
N LYS A 617 -7.33 -3.24 -26.65
CA LYS A 617 -8.45 -2.54 -25.98
C LYS A 617 -9.46 -2.00 -26.97
N ASP A 618 -9.00 -1.29 -27.98
CA ASP A 618 -9.83 -0.68 -29.01
C ASP A 618 -10.54 -1.72 -29.90
N MET A 619 -9.89 -2.83 -30.27
CA MET A 619 -10.55 -3.92 -31.01
C MET A 619 -11.72 -4.49 -30.20
N THR A 620 -11.51 -4.66 -28.90
CA THR A 620 -12.55 -5.16 -27.98
C THR A 620 -13.69 -4.17 -27.80
N LEU A 621 -13.38 -2.88 -27.60
CA LEU A 621 -14.39 -1.82 -27.44
C LEU A 621 -15.15 -1.53 -28.74
N PHE A 622 -14.52 -1.74 -29.89
CA PHE A 622 -15.06 -1.38 -31.20
C PHE A 622 -15.79 -2.52 -31.93
N ALA A 623 -15.67 -3.76 -31.45
CA ALA A 623 -16.25 -4.95 -32.08
C ALA A 623 -17.77 -4.82 -32.36
N ASP A 624 -18.54 -4.29 -31.41
CA ASP A 624 -20.02 -4.19 -31.49
C ASP A 624 -20.54 -2.74 -31.37
N SER A 625 -19.71 -1.76 -31.71
CA SER A 625 -19.66 -0.53 -30.93
C SER A 625 -20.67 0.56 -31.26
N SER A 626 -21.39 0.93 -30.20
CA SER A 626 -22.08 2.20 -30.07
C SER A 626 -21.15 3.41 -29.90
N MET A 627 -19.84 3.20 -29.79
CA MET A 627 -18.87 4.28 -29.62
C MET A 627 -18.79 5.22 -30.82
N ASN A 628 -19.23 4.81 -32.01
CA ASN A 628 -19.28 5.67 -33.20
C ASN A 628 -20.42 6.70 -33.17
N GLU A 629 -21.27 6.69 -32.14
CA GLU A 629 -22.35 7.66 -32.01
C GLU A 629 -21.91 8.97 -31.35
N GLY A 630 -22.55 10.06 -31.78
CA GLY A 630 -22.43 11.36 -31.12
C GLY A 630 -23.19 11.38 -29.81
N LEU A 631 -22.48 11.36 -28.68
CA LEU A 631 -23.08 11.41 -27.35
C LEU A 631 -22.84 12.77 -26.69
N VAL A 632 -23.84 13.23 -25.94
CA VAL A 632 -23.73 14.42 -25.08
C VAL A 632 -24.09 14.06 -23.65
N GLY A 633 -23.48 14.72 -22.69
CA GLY A 633 -23.75 14.40 -21.30
C GLY A 633 -22.91 15.14 -20.28
N HIS A 634 -22.84 14.56 -19.10
CA HIS A 634 -22.29 15.18 -17.92
C HIS A 634 -21.26 14.28 -17.27
N PHE A 635 -20.23 14.91 -16.72
CA PHE A 635 -19.33 14.29 -15.75
C PHE A 635 -19.35 15.11 -14.47
N GLY A 636 -19.33 14.42 -13.34
CA GLY A 636 -19.18 15.02 -12.03
C GLY A 636 -18.24 14.18 -11.18
N SER A 637 -17.44 14.85 -10.35
CA SER A 637 -16.63 14.18 -9.33
C SER A 637 -16.67 14.94 -8.00
N ILE A 638 -16.49 14.16 -6.93
CA ILE A 638 -16.34 14.62 -5.56
C ILE A 638 -15.11 13.93 -4.98
N SER A 639 -14.25 14.72 -4.35
CA SER A 639 -13.17 14.26 -3.50
C SER A 639 -13.32 14.95 -2.15
N ALA A 640 -13.24 14.21 -1.06
CA ALA A 640 -13.25 14.81 0.26
C ALA A 640 -12.22 14.18 1.20
N ASP A 641 -11.46 15.02 1.89
CA ASP A 641 -10.73 14.68 3.11
C ASP A 641 -11.71 14.77 4.29
N ALA A 642 -12.01 13.65 4.91
CA ALA A 642 -12.93 13.55 6.04
C ALA A 642 -12.24 13.98 7.36
N PHE A 643 -11.63 15.17 7.39
CA PHE A 643 -10.99 15.76 8.58
C PHE A 643 -9.96 14.85 9.25
N GLY A 644 -9.15 14.17 8.43
CA GLY A 644 -8.15 13.21 8.90
C GLY A 644 -8.70 11.86 9.36
N PHE A 645 -9.97 11.54 9.10
CA PHE A 645 -10.50 10.16 9.24
C PHE A 645 -10.29 9.31 7.99
N GLY A 646 -9.97 9.92 6.85
CA GLY A 646 -9.85 9.24 5.58
C GLY A 646 -10.12 10.18 4.40
N SER A 647 -9.97 9.66 3.20
CA SER A 647 -10.34 10.32 1.96
C SER A 647 -11.39 9.51 1.21
N LEU A 648 -12.31 10.20 0.56
CA LEU A 648 -13.26 9.60 -0.37
C LEU A 648 -13.10 10.25 -1.74
N TYR A 649 -13.26 9.46 -2.79
CA TYR A 649 -13.36 9.91 -4.16
C TYR A 649 -14.53 9.20 -4.83
N GLY A 650 -15.30 9.95 -5.61
CA GLY A 650 -16.37 9.41 -6.43
C GLY A 650 -16.50 10.22 -7.70
N SER A 651 -16.70 9.56 -8.84
CA SER A 651 -17.00 10.21 -10.10
C SER A 651 -18.03 9.43 -10.89
N TYR A 652 -18.84 10.17 -11.65
CA TYR A 652 -19.86 9.61 -12.51
C TYR A 652 -19.91 10.37 -13.83
N THR A 653 -19.93 9.62 -14.93
CA THR A 653 -20.19 10.12 -16.28
C THR A 653 -21.49 9.50 -16.77
N ASN A 654 -22.35 10.32 -17.37
CA ASN A 654 -23.50 9.86 -18.14
C ASN A 654 -23.54 10.61 -19.47
N MET A 655 -23.43 9.88 -20.57
CA MET A 655 -23.49 10.41 -21.94
C MET A 655 -24.51 9.61 -22.75
N THR A 656 -25.34 10.31 -23.53
CA THR A 656 -26.50 9.72 -24.21
C THR A 656 -26.66 10.26 -25.63
N SER A 657 -27.25 9.45 -26.51
CA SER A 657 -27.86 9.80 -27.80
C SER A 657 -29.31 9.29 -27.83
N ASP A 658 -29.96 9.37 -28.99
CA ASP A 658 -31.29 8.78 -29.21
C ASP A 658 -31.27 7.23 -29.16
N THR A 659 -30.12 6.61 -29.44
CA THR A 659 -29.97 5.17 -29.64
C THR A 659 -29.06 4.49 -28.62
N ASP A 660 -28.18 5.24 -27.95
CA ASP A 660 -27.19 4.67 -27.05
C ASP A 660 -26.92 5.50 -25.78
N THR A 661 -26.29 4.86 -24.81
CA THR A 661 -25.87 5.45 -23.54
C THR A 661 -24.56 4.84 -23.07
N VAL A 662 -23.60 5.70 -22.74
CA VAL A 662 -22.30 5.35 -22.17
C VAL A 662 -22.14 6.03 -20.83
N ASN A 663 -21.86 5.22 -19.81
CA ASN A 663 -21.72 5.63 -18.43
C ASN A 663 -20.38 5.17 -17.86
N SER A 664 -19.87 5.93 -16.89
CA SER A 664 -18.68 5.55 -16.12
C SER A 664 -18.92 5.84 -14.65
N PHE A 665 -18.52 4.93 -13.77
CA PHE A 665 -18.54 5.14 -12.32
C PHE A 665 -17.20 4.71 -11.72
N VAL A 666 -16.62 5.58 -10.91
CA VAL A 666 -15.39 5.31 -10.16
C VAL A 666 -15.61 5.76 -8.73
N ALA A 667 -15.26 4.93 -7.77
CA ALA A 667 -15.31 5.26 -6.35
C ALA A 667 -14.10 4.67 -5.64
N ALA A 668 -13.54 5.44 -4.72
CA ALA A 668 -12.49 5.00 -3.81
C ALA A 668 -12.73 5.58 -2.42
N LEU A 669 -12.42 4.79 -1.39
CA LEU A 669 -12.48 5.18 0.00
C LEU A 669 -11.20 4.69 0.66
N THR A 670 -10.49 5.60 1.33
CA THR A 670 -9.34 5.30 2.16
C THR A 670 -9.62 5.81 3.57
N LEU A 671 -9.40 5.00 4.60
CA LEU A 671 -9.53 5.40 6.00
C LEU A 671 -8.15 5.69 6.58
N ASN A 672 -8.08 6.71 7.42
CA ASN A 672 -6.88 7.00 8.20
C ASN A 672 -6.80 6.03 9.39
N ALA A 673 -5.78 5.19 9.33
CA ALA A 673 -5.40 4.22 10.33
C ALA A 673 -5.15 4.82 11.72
N GLU A 674 -4.52 6.00 11.81
CA GLU A 674 -4.06 6.60 13.07
C GLU A 674 -5.18 6.83 14.09
N ARG A 675 -6.43 6.97 13.62
CA ARG A 675 -7.58 7.29 14.46
C ARG A 675 -8.51 6.11 14.74
N ILE A 676 -8.26 4.96 14.11
CA ILE A 676 -9.10 3.78 14.25
C ILE A 676 -8.27 2.69 14.91
N PRO A 677 -8.54 2.34 16.18
CA PRO A 677 -7.75 1.36 16.91
C PRO A 677 -7.60 0.05 16.13
N LYS A 678 -6.35 -0.41 16.02
CA LYS A 678 -5.94 -1.63 15.30
C LYS A 678 -6.14 -1.62 13.79
N LEU A 679 -6.54 -0.51 13.19
CA LEU A 679 -6.54 -0.37 11.74
C LEU A 679 -5.18 0.21 11.35
N SER A 680 -4.41 -0.50 10.54
CA SER A 680 -3.15 0.03 9.99
C SER A 680 -3.28 0.55 8.57
N GLU A 681 -4.27 0.07 7.82
CA GLU A 681 -4.67 0.61 6.52
C GLU A 681 -6.10 0.15 6.21
N ALA A 682 -6.90 0.96 5.53
CA ALA A 682 -8.10 0.45 4.86
C ALA A 682 -8.40 1.27 3.62
N THR A 683 -8.34 0.62 2.47
CA THR A 683 -8.73 1.19 1.19
C THR A 683 -9.70 0.25 0.49
N ALA A 684 -10.71 0.80 -0.17
CA ALA A 684 -11.59 0.05 -1.06
C ALA A 684 -11.86 0.89 -2.30
N PHE A 685 -11.94 0.24 -3.46
CA PHE A 685 -12.19 0.92 -4.72
C PHE A 685 -13.03 0.08 -5.66
N TYR A 686 -13.74 0.78 -6.54
CA TYR A 686 -14.54 0.23 -7.61
C TYR A 686 -14.42 1.16 -8.83
N GLN A 687 -14.20 0.57 -9.99
CA GLN A 687 -14.17 1.25 -11.27
C GLN A 687 -14.96 0.42 -12.27
N ARG A 688 -15.86 1.08 -13.01
CA ARG A 688 -16.45 0.56 -14.23
C ARG A 688 -16.69 1.71 -15.19
N THR A 689 -15.87 1.77 -16.24
CA THR A 689 -15.83 2.88 -17.20
C THR A 689 -16.41 2.47 -18.55
N ASN A 690 -17.00 3.43 -19.27
CA ASN A 690 -17.42 3.30 -20.66
C ASN A 690 -18.42 2.17 -20.96
N ASP A 691 -19.33 1.90 -20.01
CA ASP A 691 -20.33 0.85 -20.07
C ASP A 691 -21.75 1.40 -20.08
N LYS A 692 -22.73 0.62 -20.57
CA LYS A 692 -24.14 1.03 -20.54
C LYS A 692 -24.69 1.17 -19.13
N ASN A 693 -24.35 0.27 -18.22
CA ASN A 693 -24.77 0.32 -16.82
C ASN A 693 -23.61 -0.06 -15.88
N PRO A 694 -22.91 0.92 -15.27
CA PRO A 694 -21.80 0.64 -14.39
C PRO A 694 -22.24 0.06 -13.03
N PHE A 695 -23.55 -0.07 -12.78
CA PHE A 695 -24.12 -0.65 -11.56
C PHE A 695 -24.70 -2.05 -11.78
N ASP A 696 -24.51 -2.66 -12.95
CA ASP A 696 -24.88 -4.05 -13.19
C ASP A 696 -23.84 -5.02 -12.59
N PHE A 697 -23.83 -5.16 -11.27
CA PHE A 697 -22.87 -6.01 -10.57
C PHE A 697 -23.00 -7.51 -10.88
N ALA A 698 -24.15 -7.95 -11.41
CA ALA A 698 -24.38 -9.34 -11.79
C ALA A 698 -23.72 -9.67 -13.14
N ASN A 699 -23.62 -8.70 -14.05
CA ASN A 699 -23.00 -8.84 -15.36
C ASN A 699 -21.84 -7.84 -15.49
N PRO A 700 -20.65 -8.18 -14.96
CA PRO A 700 -19.45 -7.34 -15.08
C PRO A 700 -18.96 -7.27 -16.54
N SER A 701 -18.08 -6.31 -16.82
CA SER A 701 -17.40 -6.18 -18.11
C SER A 701 -15.88 -6.15 -17.94
N VAL A 702 -15.13 -6.19 -19.04
CA VAL A 702 -13.67 -5.99 -19.06
C VAL A 702 -13.22 -4.62 -18.51
N ASN A 703 -14.13 -3.66 -18.39
CA ASN A 703 -13.86 -2.34 -17.80
C ASN A 703 -14.07 -2.32 -16.27
N THR A 704 -14.46 -3.45 -15.67
CA THR A 704 -14.73 -3.56 -14.24
C THR A 704 -13.46 -3.94 -13.48
N VAL A 705 -13.05 -3.08 -12.55
CA VAL A 705 -11.96 -3.34 -11.61
C VAL A 705 -12.45 -3.00 -10.20
N MET A 706 -12.20 -3.88 -9.24
CA MET A 706 -12.55 -3.63 -7.85
C MET A 706 -11.52 -4.25 -6.92
N GLY A 707 -11.42 -3.72 -5.72
CA GLY A 707 -10.50 -4.25 -4.74
C GLY A 707 -10.60 -3.57 -3.39
N TYR A 708 -9.91 -4.15 -2.43
CA TYR A 708 -9.71 -3.57 -1.12
C TYR A 708 -8.36 -3.97 -0.56
N ARG A 709 -7.84 -3.14 0.33
CA ARG A 709 -6.65 -3.39 1.12
C ARG A 709 -6.97 -3.11 2.58
N LEU A 710 -6.86 -4.10 3.44
CA LEU A 710 -7.21 -4.01 4.86
C LEU A 710 -6.04 -4.44 5.72
N GLY A 711 -5.53 -3.53 6.54
CA GLY A 711 -4.46 -3.76 7.50
C GLY A 711 -5.01 -3.81 8.92
N TYR A 712 -4.73 -4.90 9.64
CA TYR A 712 -5.01 -5.04 11.06
C TYR A 712 -3.71 -5.05 11.87
N GLU A 713 -3.56 -4.08 12.75
CA GLU A 713 -2.39 -3.93 13.61
C GLU A 713 -2.42 -4.97 14.74
N LEU A 714 -1.40 -5.83 14.78
CA LEU A 714 -1.19 -6.80 15.85
C LEU A 714 -0.44 -6.17 17.04
N GLY A 715 0.43 -5.21 16.75
CA GLY A 715 1.20 -4.41 17.70
C GLY A 715 1.97 -3.33 16.95
N LYS A 716 2.65 -2.43 17.68
CA LYS A 716 3.38 -1.31 17.08
C LYS A 716 4.36 -1.80 16.02
N GLY A 717 4.18 -1.34 14.78
CA GLY A 717 5.00 -1.73 13.64
C GLY A 717 4.71 -3.12 13.08
N ILE A 718 3.69 -3.86 13.55
CA ILE A 718 3.33 -5.20 13.04
C ILE A 718 1.86 -5.20 12.61
N SER A 719 1.59 -5.52 11.35
CA SER A 719 0.25 -5.54 10.77
C SER A 719 0.03 -6.73 9.87
N VAL A 720 -1.17 -7.32 9.91
CA VAL A 720 -1.62 -8.26 8.88
C VAL A 720 -2.39 -7.48 7.83
N ILE A 721 -1.89 -7.47 6.61
CA ILE A 721 -2.45 -6.78 5.45
C ILE A 721 -3.07 -7.82 4.53
N TRP A 722 -4.35 -7.62 4.20
CA TRP A 722 -5.05 -8.35 3.16
C TRP A 722 -5.30 -7.41 1.99
N ASP A 723 -4.63 -7.66 0.86
CA ASP A 723 -4.83 -6.96 -0.42
C ASP A 723 -5.56 -7.90 -1.37
N TYR A 724 -6.70 -7.45 -1.88
CA TYR A 724 -7.55 -8.20 -2.80
C TYR A 724 -7.91 -7.31 -3.98
N ARG A 725 -7.76 -7.83 -5.19
CA ARG A 725 -8.15 -7.15 -6.44
C ARG A 725 -8.79 -8.16 -7.39
N GLN A 726 -9.78 -7.68 -8.14
CA GLN A 726 -10.46 -8.45 -9.16
C GLN A 726 -10.75 -7.60 -10.40
N PHE A 727 -10.49 -8.19 -11.56
CA PHE A 727 -10.85 -7.68 -12.88
C PHE A 727 -11.33 -8.82 -13.78
N TYR A 728 -11.71 -8.54 -15.03
CA TYR A 728 -12.33 -9.52 -15.91
C TYR A 728 -11.69 -9.56 -17.29
N ARG A 729 -11.59 -10.75 -17.87
CA ARG A 729 -11.11 -10.99 -19.24
C ARG A 729 -12.00 -11.98 -19.98
N TYR A 730 -11.97 -11.96 -21.30
CA TYR A 730 -12.68 -12.94 -22.11
C TYR A 730 -11.95 -14.29 -22.10
N THR A 731 -12.72 -15.36 -22.06
CA THR A 731 -12.22 -16.75 -22.14
C THR A 731 -12.09 -17.24 -23.57
N GLY A 732 -12.65 -16.52 -24.55
CA GLY A 732 -12.82 -16.96 -25.94
C GLY A 732 -14.02 -17.89 -26.17
N ALA A 733 -14.65 -18.43 -25.12
CA ALA A 733 -15.92 -19.11 -25.23
C ALA A 733 -17.09 -18.11 -25.35
N LEU A 734 -18.25 -18.56 -25.84
CA LEU A 734 -19.49 -17.79 -25.87
C LEU A 734 -20.45 -18.26 -24.76
N ASN A 735 -21.24 -17.33 -24.24
CA ASN A 735 -22.42 -17.60 -23.42
C ASN A 735 -23.57 -18.12 -24.30
N ASP A 736 -24.64 -18.63 -23.68
CA ASP A 736 -25.84 -19.13 -24.38
C ASP A 736 -26.54 -18.05 -25.23
N ASP A 737 -26.33 -16.77 -24.92
CA ASP A 737 -26.86 -15.63 -25.67
C ASP A 737 -25.92 -15.14 -26.80
N GLY A 738 -24.80 -15.84 -27.03
CA GLY A 738 -23.80 -15.51 -28.05
C GLY A 738 -22.81 -14.42 -27.65
N THR A 739 -22.88 -13.89 -26.42
CA THR A 739 -21.89 -12.91 -25.93
C THR A 739 -20.59 -13.61 -25.48
N GLY A 740 -19.46 -12.91 -25.54
CA GLY A 740 -18.18 -13.44 -25.05
C GLY A 740 -18.25 -13.78 -23.55
N LYS A 741 -17.85 -15.01 -23.19
CA LYS A 741 -17.82 -15.47 -21.81
C LYS A 741 -16.63 -14.84 -21.08
N LEU A 742 -16.94 -14.08 -20.02
CA LEU A 742 -15.95 -13.46 -19.14
C LEU A 742 -15.57 -14.38 -17.98
N GLU A 743 -14.33 -14.29 -17.55
CA GLU A 743 -13.85 -14.88 -16.30
C GLU A 743 -13.22 -13.82 -15.38
N PRO A 744 -13.39 -13.95 -14.06
CA PRO A 744 -12.71 -13.09 -13.10
C PRO A 744 -11.24 -13.51 -12.95
N VAL A 745 -10.34 -12.53 -13.00
CA VAL A 745 -8.95 -12.68 -12.58
C VAL A 745 -8.83 -12.08 -11.19
N VAL A 746 -8.41 -12.89 -10.23
CA VAL A 746 -8.33 -12.51 -8.82
C VAL A 746 -6.86 -12.52 -8.37
N GLN A 747 -6.44 -11.40 -7.78
CA GLN A 747 -5.16 -11.27 -7.11
C GLN A 747 -5.41 -11.13 -5.61
N THR A 748 -4.73 -11.94 -4.81
CA THR A 748 -4.84 -11.88 -3.35
C THR A 748 -3.48 -12.04 -2.71
N THR A 749 -3.16 -11.11 -1.82
CA THR A 749 -1.96 -11.12 -0.98
C THR A 749 -2.39 -11.00 0.48
N ILE A 750 -1.92 -11.90 1.33
CA ILE A 750 -2.07 -11.82 2.78
C ILE A 750 -0.66 -11.76 3.37
N GLU A 751 -0.29 -10.64 3.96
CA GLU A 751 1.06 -10.40 4.44
C GLU A 751 1.06 -9.90 5.89
N THR A 752 1.90 -10.51 6.74
CA THR A 752 2.33 -9.89 7.99
C THR A 752 3.48 -8.94 7.68
N SER A 753 3.19 -7.64 7.72
CA SER A 753 4.14 -6.54 7.52
C SER A 753 4.72 -6.08 8.86
N PHE A 754 6.03 -6.00 8.93
CA PHE A 754 6.81 -5.41 10.01
C PHE A 754 7.44 -4.12 9.48
N ASN A 755 7.20 -3.00 10.15
CA ASN A 755 7.72 -1.68 9.80
C ASN A 755 8.61 -1.20 10.94
N PHE A 756 9.90 -1.04 10.65
CA PHE A 756 10.94 -0.56 11.57
C PHE A 756 11.29 0.91 11.32
#